data_AF-D4M4P8-F1
#
_entry.id   AF-D4M4P8-F1
#
_cell.length_a   1.000
_cell.length_b   1.000
_cell.length_c   1.000
_cell.angle_alpha   90.00
_cell.angle_beta   90.00
_cell.angle_gamma   90.00
#
_symmetry.space_group_name_H-M   'P 1'
#
loop_
_entity.id
_entity.type
_entity.pdbx_description
1 polymer ?
#
loop_
_entity_poly.entity_id
_entity_poly.type
_entity_poly.pdbx_seq_one_letter_code
_entity_poly.pdbx_strand_id
1 'polypeptide(L)'
;MLQIQHICKEYRTGNLIQKALDDVSLNLRDNEFVAILGPSGSGKTTLLNIIGGLDRYDSGDLIINGISTKKYKDRDWDSYRNHTIGFVFQSYNLIPHQTVLANVELALTISGIGKSERRKRATEALEKVGLGAQLHKRPSQMSGGQMQRVAIARALVNDPDILLADEPTGALDSDTSVQVMDLLQEVAKDRLVVMVTHNPELAEQYATRIVTLKDGVIRSDTDPFEVDEATIGVAEHRNMGKSSMSFLTALALSFNNLKTKKARTLLTSFAGSIGIIGIALILSLSTGVNQYIQNVEEETLSEYPLQIQSTGFDLTSMMVGMDSASADDKKTDKEKSDTKKKSKDQVKVIQMVTNMFSTMDSNDLGALKKYLDTGKSGVEQYTNAIEYKYSVSPQIYKENKDSIRQVNPDQSFSAMGLGSSISTNSIMSSMMSTDVFYEMPESSKLYENQYEVEKGHWPEKYNECVVVLTSNGGMSDFMLYTLGLRDPLELDEMIQSFMKEENVTTPDDLGTYSYDDIIGTKFKLVNSSDYYEYDSQYQVWKDKTDNEDYMKSLVANGEDLTVVGIVKPAEDAKASSLSPGIAYPTSLTKHVAEQAAKSEIVKQQLANPDVNVFTNKKFGEKDSENGFSMDSLFTVDEAALQKAFGFDASAMNNLGNSLDFGNSLNLSESMNLSKAFQTGSNTLDLSGLLNPDSLNLDLSGMPQMNLGEIVSNLDLKVSPDGMKQMACGLLTGYQEYAKTHPEADYSGLGEDFTAFLKTDAAKKIISDNIKDIMKSSGIVTITTEKIQELIKNIMAGYEQYITEKGYTDPEQFDEYLMEYLQTDEAKKIISDWMSEVMPEDPKIEITPEQLEKLSDDLVKGYLAYASENGLPDPSKMGEHFMAYLQTDDGKKQFQEGLSAMIDMDQLESQVSKIIGNYMNQAMGTMGNAIGQVLETQVSSAMTQIVSQMTTGLESAMKQMMTNVGTQLQNSLGNAMQIDPTAFADAFQMNMTEDDLAELMMSMSGKGLASYDSNLQKLGYVDFAVPSAINIYPKDFEGKEQVVKILDDYNSRMEAEGKDEQVITYTDVVGTLMSSVTTIVDTISYVLIAFVAISLVVSSIMIGVITYISVLERKKEIGILRAIGASKRNVSQVFNAETFIIGLCAGLIGIGLTLLLLIPGNVIIHSVADNAKVNAVLPIVPAIILILLSVVLTLLGGLIPSKKAAKSDPVTALRTE
;
A
#
# COMPACT_ATOMS: atom_id res chain seq x y z
N MET A 1 -51.98 27.56 -56.23
CA MET A 1 -51.42 27.31 -54.89
C MET A 1 -50.08 26.57 -54.98
N LEU A 2 -50.06 25.42 -55.67
CA LEU A 2 -48.86 24.62 -55.95
C LEU A 2 -48.57 24.60 -57.46
N GLN A 3 -47.30 24.76 -57.85
CA GLN A 3 -46.86 24.57 -59.24
C GLN A 3 -45.69 23.58 -59.26
N ILE A 4 -45.83 22.52 -60.05
CA ILE A 4 -44.83 21.49 -60.28
C ILE A 4 -44.31 21.72 -61.70
N GLN A 5 -43.02 22.01 -61.84
CA GLN A 5 -42.40 22.34 -63.13
C GLN A 5 -41.27 21.36 -63.43
N HIS A 6 -41.44 20.56 -64.49
CA HIS A 6 -40.40 19.68 -65.05
C HIS A 6 -39.70 18.78 -64.01
N ILE A 7 -40.47 18.23 -63.05
CA ILE A 7 -39.92 17.44 -61.95
C ILE A 7 -39.50 16.06 -62.45
N CYS A 8 -38.24 15.71 -62.23
CA CYS A 8 -37.72 14.35 -62.42
C CYS A 8 -37.23 13.78 -61.08
N LYS A 9 -37.41 12.47 -60.90
CA LYS A 9 -36.93 11.73 -59.73
C LYS A 9 -36.46 10.34 -60.13
N GLU A 10 -35.25 10.01 -59.72
CA GLU A 10 -34.60 8.72 -59.91
C GLU A 10 -34.24 8.10 -58.55
N TYR A 11 -34.49 6.80 -58.40
CA TYR A 11 -33.99 6.03 -57.27
C TYR A 11 -32.84 5.14 -57.73
N ARG A 12 -31.75 5.12 -56.95
CA ARG A 12 -30.55 4.31 -57.24
C ARG A 12 -30.42 3.20 -56.21
N THR A 13 -30.41 1.96 -56.68
CA THR A 13 -30.19 0.77 -55.84
C THR A 13 -29.04 -0.04 -56.42
N GLY A 14 -27.85 0.09 -55.82
CA GLY A 14 -26.62 -0.44 -56.41
C GLY A 14 -26.34 0.21 -57.77
N ASN A 15 -26.31 -0.61 -58.83
CA ASN A 15 -26.13 -0.15 -60.21
C ASN A 15 -27.47 0.11 -60.95
N LEU A 16 -28.62 -0.21 -60.36
CA LEU A 16 -29.92 -0.03 -60.99
C LEU A 16 -30.42 1.41 -60.76
N ILE A 17 -30.66 2.14 -61.85
CA ILE A 17 -31.31 3.46 -61.84
C ILE A 17 -32.75 3.28 -62.29
N GLN A 18 -33.71 3.57 -61.40
CA GLN A 18 -35.14 3.54 -61.73
C GLN A 18 -35.69 4.95 -61.74
N LYS A 19 -36.11 5.43 -62.92
CA LYS A 19 -36.84 6.70 -63.06
C LYS A 19 -38.26 6.53 -62.53
N ALA A 20 -38.57 7.24 -61.44
CA ALA A 20 -39.89 7.24 -60.81
C ALA A 20 -40.79 8.37 -61.32
N LEU A 21 -40.20 9.51 -61.70
CA LEU A 21 -40.87 10.63 -62.36
C LEU A 21 -39.97 11.14 -63.49
N ASP A 22 -40.54 11.38 -64.66
CA ASP A 22 -39.84 11.80 -65.87
C ASP A 22 -40.56 13.02 -66.45
N ASP A 23 -40.01 14.21 -66.18
CA ASP A 23 -40.47 15.52 -66.67
C ASP A 23 -41.94 15.86 -66.34
N VAL A 24 -42.34 15.70 -65.08
CA VAL A 24 -43.72 15.93 -64.64
C VAL A 24 -43.98 17.41 -64.39
N SER A 25 -45.00 17.97 -65.04
CA SER A 25 -45.50 19.33 -64.81
C SER A 25 -46.99 19.33 -64.48
N LEU A 26 -47.39 19.98 -63.38
CA LEU A 26 -48.78 20.00 -62.88
C LEU A 26 -49.02 21.21 -61.98
N ASN A 27 -50.12 21.92 -62.17
CA ASN A 27 -50.53 23.03 -61.30
C ASN A 27 -51.84 22.71 -60.58
N LEU A 28 -51.88 23.03 -59.28
CA LEU A 28 -53.02 22.77 -58.39
C LEU A 28 -53.58 24.07 -57.81
N ARG A 29 -54.91 24.16 -57.83
CA ARG A 29 -55.68 25.32 -57.33
C ARG A 29 -55.86 25.19 -55.81
N ASP A 30 -56.41 26.23 -55.21
CA ASP A 30 -56.83 26.18 -53.81
C ASP A 30 -58.28 25.67 -53.73
N ASN A 31 -58.68 25.04 -52.62
CA ASN A 31 -60.02 24.46 -52.41
C ASN A 31 -60.46 23.51 -53.52
N GLU A 32 -59.59 22.57 -53.90
CA GLU A 32 -59.79 21.61 -55.00
C GLU A 32 -59.65 20.17 -54.48
N PHE A 33 -60.44 19.21 -55.00
CA PHE A 33 -60.27 17.79 -54.72
C PHE A 33 -59.69 17.08 -55.95
N VAL A 34 -58.37 16.86 -55.94
CA VAL A 34 -57.63 16.22 -57.04
C VAL A 34 -57.34 14.76 -56.75
N ALA A 35 -57.73 13.87 -57.67
CA ALA A 35 -57.36 12.45 -57.64
C ALA A 35 -56.27 12.14 -58.68
N ILE A 36 -55.12 11.64 -58.22
CA ILE A 36 -54.05 11.14 -59.06
C ILE A 36 -54.25 9.63 -59.25
N LEU A 37 -54.68 9.23 -60.44
CA LEU A 37 -55.04 7.86 -60.82
C LEU A 37 -53.90 7.19 -61.60
N GLY A 38 -53.65 5.90 -61.39
CA GLY A 38 -52.71 5.13 -62.22
C GLY A 38 -52.34 3.77 -61.63
N PRO A 39 -51.70 2.88 -62.42
CA PRO A 39 -51.32 1.55 -61.96
C PRO A 39 -50.23 1.60 -60.85
N SER A 40 -50.06 0.51 -60.11
CA SER A 40 -48.98 0.41 -59.11
C SER A 40 -47.61 0.61 -59.77
N GLY A 41 -46.70 1.32 -59.09
CA GLY A 41 -45.38 1.64 -59.63
C GLY A 41 -45.32 2.79 -60.64
N SER A 42 -46.43 3.46 -60.97
CA SER A 42 -46.43 4.56 -61.96
C SER A 42 -45.81 5.89 -61.50
N GLY A 43 -45.36 5.98 -60.25
CA GLY A 43 -44.76 7.19 -59.67
C GLY A 43 -45.69 8.03 -58.77
N LYS A 44 -46.95 7.62 -58.55
CA LYS A 44 -47.96 8.44 -57.83
C LYS A 44 -47.54 8.82 -56.41
N THR A 45 -47.16 7.83 -55.60
CA THR A 45 -46.69 8.04 -54.22
C THR A 45 -45.39 8.85 -54.21
N THR A 46 -44.52 8.69 -55.22
CA THR A 46 -43.31 9.52 -55.36
C THR A 46 -43.66 10.98 -55.59
N LEU A 47 -44.60 11.27 -56.50
CA LEU A 47 -45.10 12.62 -56.75
C LEU A 47 -45.74 13.21 -55.49
N LEU A 48 -46.58 12.45 -54.79
CA LEU A 48 -47.22 12.87 -53.54
C LEU A 48 -46.19 13.18 -52.45
N ASN A 49 -45.15 12.35 -52.30
CA ASN A 49 -44.08 12.56 -51.33
C ASN A 49 -43.25 13.82 -51.64
N ILE A 50 -43.04 14.16 -52.91
CA ILE A 50 -42.35 15.39 -53.32
C ILE A 50 -43.23 16.61 -53.01
N ILE A 51 -44.52 16.57 -53.36
CA ILE A 51 -45.48 17.64 -53.04
C ILE A 51 -45.55 17.88 -51.52
N GLY A 52 -45.57 16.80 -50.73
CA GLY A 52 -45.57 16.84 -49.27
C GLY A 52 -44.23 17.19 -48.63
N GLY A 53 -43.16 17.37 -49.42
CA GLY A 53 -41.83 17.67 -48.89
C GLY A 53 -41.21 16.56 -48.04
N LEU A 54 -41.65 15.31 -48.24
CA LEU A 54 -41.10 14.09 -47.65
C LEU A 54 -39.88 13.58 -48.44
N ASP A 55 -39.90 13.74 -49.77
CA ASP A 55 -38.79 13.45 -50.68
C ASP A 55 -38.37 14.72 -51.45
N ARG A 56 -37.18 14.70 -52.06
CA ARG A 56 -36.67 15.76 -52.93
C ARG A 56 -36.66 15.30 -54.38
N TYR A 57 -36.96 16.21 -55.31
CA TYR A 57 -36.74 15.99 -56.74
C TYR A 57 -35.25 16.13 -57.09
N ASP A 58 -34.83 15.50 -58.20
CA ASP A 58 -33.44 15.57 -58.67
C ASP A 58 -33.24 16.73 -59.68
N SER A 59 -34.26 17.02 -60.49
CA SER A 59 -34.33 18.17 -61.40
C SER A 59 -35.75 18.72 -61.49
N GLY A 60 -35.89 19.94 -62.04
CA GLY A 60 -37.16 20.68 -62.08
C GLY A 60 -37.27 21.74 -60.98
N ASP A 61 -38.48 22.18 -60.68
CA ASP A 61 -38.79 23.04 -59.54
C ASP A 61 -40.19 22.78 -58.98
N LEU A 62 -40.33 22.92 -57.66
CA LEU A 62 -41.62 22.96 -56.98
C LEU A 62 -41.80 24.36 -56.41
N ILE A 63 -42.89 25.03 -56.78
CA ILE A 63 -43.22 26.38 -56.33
C ILE A 63 -44.44 26.30 -55.42
N ILE A 64 -44.27 26.75 -54.18
CA ILE A 64 -45.31 26.73 -53.14
C ILE A 64 -45.66 28.18 -52.82
N ASN A 65 -46.92 28.57 -52.98
CA ASN A 65 -47.39 29.93 -52.71
C ASN A 65 -46.53 31.02 -53.40
N GLY A 66 -46.08 30.75 -54.63
CA GLY A 66 -45.24 31.67 -55.42
C GLY A 66 -43.74 31.64 -55.10
N ILE A 67 -43.28 30.78 -54.18
CA ILE A 67 -41.87 30.69 -53.78
C ILE A 67 -41.28 29.37 -54.28
N SER A 68 -40.18 29.46 -55.05
CA SER A 68 -39.39 28.30 -55.47
C SER A 68 -38.76 27.60 -54.26
N THR A 69 -38.96 26.29 -54.18
CA THR A 69 -38.43 25.46 -53.09
C THR A 69 -36.94 25.17 -53.21
N LYS A 70 -36.29 25.53 -54.33
CA LYS A 70 -34.80 25.56 -54.41
C LYS A 70 -34.18 26.48 -53.37
N LYS A 71 -34.92 27.51 -52.92
CA LYS A 71 -34.47 28.45 -51.88
C LYS A 71 -34.74 27.95 -50.46
N TYR A 72 -35.52 26.88 -50.29
CA TYR A 72 -35.90 26.37 -48.96
C TYR A 72 -34.73 25.66 -48.28
N LYS A 73 -34.48 26.02 -47.03
CA LYS A 73 -33.59 25.29 -46.11
C LYS A 73 -34.37 24.19 -45.40
N ASP A 74 -33.67 23.27 -44.73
CA ASP A 74 -34.29 22.17 -43.97
C ASP A 74 -35.41 22.65 -43.03
N ARG A 75 -35.20 23.78 -42.36
CA ARG A 75 -36.17 24.38 -41.45
C ARG A 75 -37.45 24.84 -42.16
N ASP A 76 -37.34 25.33 -43.39
CA ASP A 76 -38.50 25.79 -44.17
C ASP A 76 -39.35 24.58 -44.58
N TRP A 77 -38.71 23.46 -44.93
CA TRP A 77 -39.39 22.19 -45.17
C TRP A 77 -40.02 21.58 -43.92
N ASP A 78 -39.33 21.66 -42.78
CA ASP A 78 -39.89 21.22 -41.50
C ASP A 78 -41.15 22.06 -41.14
N SER A 79 -41.13 23.37 -41.43
CA SER A 79 -42.28 24.25 -41.21
C SER A 79 -43.43 23.99 -42.17
N TYR A 80 -43.12 23.82 -43.46
CA TYR A 80 -44.09 23.47 -44.51
C TYR A 80 -44.83 22.17 -44.17
N ARG A 81 -44.10 21.13 -43.73
CA ARG A 81 -44.71 19.86 -43.32
C ARG A 81 -45.57 19.95 -42.07
N ASN A 82 -45.30 20.89 -41.17
CA ASN A 82 -46.03 20.98 -39.90
C ASN A 82 -47.29 21.87 -40.01
N HIS A 83 -47.20 22.97 -40.77
CA HIS A 83 -48.26 23.99 -40.79
C HIS A 83 -49.07 24.03 -42.09
N THR A 84 -48.50 23.56 -43.21
CA THR A 84 -49.14 23.68 -44.53
C THR A 84 -49.62 22.33 -45.07
N ILE A 85 -48.93 21.24 -44.73
CA ILE A 85 -49.27 19.88 -45.15
C ILE A 85 -49.90 19.08 -44.01
N GLY A 86 -51.07 18.49 -44.26
CA GLY A 86 -51.57 17.33 -43.56
C GLY A 86 -51.31 16.09 -44.40
N PHE A 87 -50.71 15.04 -43.84
CA PHE A 87 -50.41 13.82 -44.59
C PHE A 87 -51.14 12.61 -44.00
N VAL A 88 -51.93 11.94 -44.83
CA VAL A 88 -52.63 10.68 -44.53
C VAL A 88 -51.92 9.56 -45.30
N PHE A 89 -51.30 8.64 -44.55
CA PHE A 89 -50.53 7.52 -45.11
C PHE A 89 -51.39 6.28 -45.33
N GLN A 90 -51.05 5.50 -46.35
CA GLN A 90 -51.68 4.21 -46.64
C GLN A 90 -51.70 3.25 -45.44
N SER A 91 -50.56 3.11 -44.73
CA SER A 91 -50.44 2.21 -43.56
C SER A 91 -50.73 2.88 -42.21
N TYR A 92 -51.48 3.99 -42.17
CA TYR A 92 -51.85 4.81 -41.00
C TYR A 92 -50.67 5.51 -40.28
N ASN A 93 -49.54 4.80 -40.10
CA ASN A 93 -48.30 5.24 -39.49
C ASN A 93 -48.50 5.88 -38.10
N LEU A 94 -49.31 5.24 -37.25
CA LEU A 94 -49.52 5.62 -35.84
C LEU A 94 -48.45 4.98 -34.95
N ILE A 95 -48.04 5.68 -33.88
CA ILE A 95 -47.09 5.17 -32.88
C ILE A 95 -47.83 4.16 -31.96
N PRO A 96 -47.48 2.85 -32.00
CA PRO A 96 -48.29 1.79 -31.39
C PRO A 96 -48.42 1.87 -29.87
N HIS A 97 -47.36 2.32 -29.19
CA HIS A 97 -47.31 2.37 -27.72
C HIS A 97 -47.97 3.62 -27.14
N GLN A 98 -48.40 4.57 -27.98
CA GLN A 98 -49.09 5.80 -27.57
C GLN A 98 -50.61 5.66 -27.66
N THR A 99 -51.32 6.45 -26.86
CA THR A 99 -52.79 6.55 -26.98
C THR A 99 -53.20 7.26 -28.27
N VAL A 100 -54.45 7.10 -28.70
CA VAL A 100 -55.04 7.83 -29.83
C VAL A 100 -54.89 9.35 -29.67
N LEU A 101 -55.22 9.87 -28.48
CA LEU A 101 -55.06 11.28 -28.16
C LEU A 101 -53.61 11.74 -28.31
N ALA A 102 -52.66 11.01 -27.73
CA ALA A 102 -51.24 11.31 -27.83
C ALA A 102 -50.74 11.34 -29.29
N ASN A 103 -51.18 10.39 -30.13
CA ASN A 103 -50.82 10.35 -31.55
C ASN A 103 -51.25 11.62 -32.31
N VAL A 104 -52.40 12.20 -31.96
CA VAL A 104 -52.89 13.46 -32.53
C VAL A 104 -52.18 14.68 -31.90
N GLU A 105 -51.94 14.65 -30.58
CA GLU A 105 -51.19 15.70 -29.87
C GLU A 105 -49.75 15.88 -30.38
N LEU A 106 -49.12 14.85 -30.96
CA LEU A 106 -47.75 14.91 -31.48
C LEU A 106 -47.54 16.04 -32.47
N ALA A 107 -48.47 16.26 -33.41
CA ALA A 107 -48.36 17.32 -34.41
C ALA A 107 -48.33 18.70 -33.75
N LEU A 108 -49.25 18.95 -32.80
CA LEU A 108 -49.31 20.19 -32.03
C LEU A 108 -48.08 20.36 -31.11
N THR A 109 -47.49 19.25 -30.65
CA THR A 109 -46.30 19.26 -29.79
C THR A 109 -45.08 19.77 -30.55
N ILE A 110 -44.98 19.42 -31.84
CA ILE A 110 -43.94 19.90 -32.74
C ILE A 110 -44.16 21.39 -33.10
N SER A 111 -45.41 21.83 -33.17
CA SER A 111 -45.81 23.25 -33.32
C SER A 111 -45.57 24.12 -32.09
N GLY A 112 -45.07 23.55 -30.98
CA GLY A 112 -44.75 24.31 -29.76
C GLY A 112 -45.95 24.76 -28.93
N ILE A 113 -47.16 24.25 -29.22
CA ILE A 113 -48.39 24.62 -28.51
C ILE A 113 -48.34 24.08 -27.07
N GLY A 114 -48.85 24.82 -26.07
CA GLY A 114 -48.81 24.40 -24.65
C GLY A 114 -49.68 23.17 -24.36
N LYS A 115 -49.29 22.35 -23.36
CA LYS A 115 -49.92 21.03 -23.06
C LYS A 115 -51.45 21.07 -22.95
N SER A 116 -52.00 22.06 -22.24
CA SER A 116 -53.46 22.19 -22.04
C SER A 116 -54.18 22.44 -23.37
N GLU A 117 -53.66 23.37 -24.17
CA GLU A 117 -54.24 23.72 -25.47
C GLU A 117 -54.10 22.60 -26.49
N ARG A 118 -52.96 21.89 -26.48
CA ARG A 118 -52.76 20.71 -27.35
C ARG A 118 -53.81 19.65 -27.11
N ARG A 119 -54.07 19.35 -25.83
CA ARG A 119 -55.02 18.31 -25.45
C ARG A 119 -56.45 18.67 -25.85
N LYS A 120 -56.82 19.94 -25.68
CA LYS A 120 -58.12 20.47 -26.11
C LYS A 120 -58.30 20.31 -27.62
N ARG A 121 -57.38 20.87 -28.43
CA ARG A 121 -57.45 20.79 -29.90
C ARG A 121 -57.40 19.37 -30.44
N ALA A 122 -56.57 18.50 -29.87
CA ALA A 122 -56.49 17.10 -30.29
C ALA A 122 -57.78 16.33 -29.96
N THR A 123 -58.44 16.65 -28.84
CA THR A 123 -59.74 16.07 -28.49
C THR A 123 -60.83 16.53 -29.45
N GLU A 124 -60.89 17.84 -29.75
CA GLU A 124 -61.84 18.40 -30.73
C GLU A 124 -61.64 17.80 -32.14
N ALA A 125 -60.38 17.62 -32.58
CA ALA A 125 -60.08 16.97 -33.86
C ALA A 125 -60.53 15.49 -33.88
N LEU A 126 -60.37 14.77 -32.77
CA LEU A 126 -60.85 13.40 -32.63
C LEU A 126 -62.38 13.31 -32.57
N GLU A 127 -63.06 14.29 -31.98
CA GLU A 127 -64.52 14.40 -31.99
C GLU A 127 -65.08 14.64 -33.40
N LYS A 128 -64.44 15.53 -34.19
CA LYS A 128 -64.82 15.80 -35.59
C LYS A 128 -64.78 14.56 -36.48
N VAL A 129 -63.90 13.61 -36.19
CA VAL A 129 -63.82 12.32 -36.92
C VAL A 129 -64.58 11.18 -36.22
N GLY A 130 -65.43 11.48 -35.23
CA GLY A 130 -66.29 10.50 -34.56
C GLY A 130 -65.57 9.57 -33.56
N LEU A 131 -64.43 9.98 -33.01
CA LEU A 131 -63.59 9.19 -32.09
C LEU A 131 -63.46 9.78 -30.68
N GLY A 132 -64.32 10.73 -30.29
CA GLY A 132 -64.29 11.40 -28.98
C GLY A 132 -64.36 10.48 -27.77
N ALA A 133 -65.03 9.32 -27.87
CA ALA A 133 -65.09 8.34 -26.77
C ALA A 133 -63.86 7.42 -26.68
N GLN A 134 -62.95 7.45 -27.66
CA GLN A 134 -61.87 6.47 -27.82
C GLN A 134 -60.47 7.04 -27.50
N LEU A 135 -60.38 8.22 -26.86
CA LEU A 135 -59.13 8.98 -26.63
C LEU A 135 -58.00 8.16 -25.98
N HIS A 136 -58.35 7.27 -25.07
CA HIS A 136 -57.39 6.49 -24.25
C HIS A 136 -57.00 5.15 -24.87
N LYS A 137 -57.66 4.72 -25.96
CA LYS A 137 -57.27 3.49 -26.66
C LYS A 137 -55.89 3.63 -27.27
N ARG A 138 -55.24 2.51 -27.52
CA ARG A 138 -54.02 2.41 -28.34
C ARG A 138 -54.38 1.93 -29.74
N PRO A 139 -53.55 2.20 -30.78
CA PRO A 139 -53.79 1.75 -32.15
C PRO A 139 -54.11 0.25 -32.26
N SER A 140 -53.45 -0.59 -31.46
CA SER A 140 -53.70 -2.05 -31.43
C SER A 140 -55.10 -2.45 -30.95
N GLN A 141 -55.89 -1.53 -30.40
CA GLN A 141 -57.24 -1.74 -29.88
C GLN A 141 -58.33 -1.15 -30.80
N MET A 142 -57.97 -0.78 -32.03
CA MET A 142 -58.84 -0.11 -33.00
C MET A 142 -58.99 -0.90 -34.29
N SER A 143 -60.12 -0.73 -34.99
CA SER A 143 -60.27 -1.25 -36.36
C SER A 143 -59.44 -0.44 -37.36
N GLY A 144 -59.16 -1.00 -38.55
CA GLY A 144 -58.44 -0.30 -39.62
C GLY A 144 -59.05 1.06 -39.96
N GLY A 145 -60.38 1.10 -40.10
CA GLY A 145 -61.12 2.34 -40.34
C GLY A 145 -61.00 3.37 -39.22
N GLN A 146 -61.01 2.93 -37.97
CA GLN A 146 -60.78 3.82 -36.83
C GLN A 146 -59.35 4.35 -36.82
N MET A 147 -58.34 3.52 -37.10
CA MET A 147 -56.94 3.97 -37.22
C MET A 147 -56.77 4.99 -38.34
N GLN A 148 -57.47 4.83 -39.47
CA GLN A 148 -57.43 5.80 -40.55
C GLN A 148 -58.03 7.14 -40.14
N ARG A 149 -59.17 7.14 -39.44
CA ARG A 149 -59.77 8.37 -38.89
C ARG A 149 -58.85 9.05 -37.87
N VAL A 150 -58.09 8.31 -37.07
CA VAL A 150 -57.05 8.90 -36.20
C VAL A 150 -55.93 9.53 -37.04
N ALA A 151 -55.49 8.89 -38.12
CA ALA A 151 -54.48 9.45 -39.02
C ALA A 151 -54.97 10.74 -39.69
N ILE A 152 -56.25 10.80 -40.09
CA ILE A 152 -56.90 12.00 -40.63
C ILE A 152 -57.00 13.09 -39.56
N ALA A 153 -57.44 12.78 -38.34
CA ALA A 153 -57.47 13.75 -37.24
C ALA A 153 -56.08 14.32 -36.95
N ARG A 154 -55.03 13.49 -36.96
CA ARG A 154 -53.63 13.93 -36.82
C ARG A 154 -53.20 14.85 -37.97
N ALA A 155 -53.61 14.56 -39.20
CA ALA A 155 -53.30 15.39 -40.36
C ALA A 155 -54.00 16.76 -40.29
N LEU A 156 -55.23 16.80 -39.78
CA LEU A 156 -56.06 18.01 -39.72
C LEU A 156 -55.83 18.89 -38.48
N VAL A 157 -55.21 18.36 -37.42
CA VAL A 157 -55.18 19.04 -36.11
C VAL A 157 -54.46 20.40 -36.15
N ASN A 158 -53.47 20.58 -37.03
CA ASN A 158 -52.75 21.85 -37.22
C ASN A 158 -53.47 22.82 -38.16
N ASP A 159 -54.62 22.44 -38.70
CA ASP A 159 -55.37 23.17 -39.72
C ASP A 159 -54.53 23.48 -40.99
N PRO A 160 -54.07 22.43 -41.71
CA PRO A 160 -53.21 22.61 -42.87
C PRO A 160 -53.96 23.16 -44.09
N ASP A 161 -53.26 23.88 -44.96
CA ASP A 161 -53.80 24.38 -46.23
C ASP A 161 -53.91 23.26 -47.30
N ILE A 162 -53.14 22.18 -47.16
CA ILE A 162 -53.08 21.08 -48.13
C ILE A 162 -53.19 19.75 -47.38
N LEU A 163 -54.14 18.90 -47.78
CA LEU A 163 -54.24 17.53 -47.31
C LEU A 163 -53.81 16.56 -48.41
N LEU A 164 -52.77 15.77 -48.14
CA LEU A 164 -52.26 14.74 -49.03
C LEU A 164 -52.69 13.38 -48.51
N ALA A 165 -53.33 12.56 -49.35
CA ALA A 165 -53.84 11.25 -48.98
C ALA A 165 -53.31 10.17 -49.93
N ASP A 166 -52.46 9.29 -49.42
CA ASP A 166 -51.90 8.15 -50.17
C ASP A 166 -52.79 6.92 -49.95
N GLU A 167 -53.59 6.56 -50.95
CA GLU A 167 -54.53 5.43 -50.93
C GLU A 167 -55.37 5.34 -49.64
N PRO A 168 -56.18 6.38 -49.32
CA PRO A 168 -56.83 6.49 -48.01
C PRO A 168 -57.85 5.38 -47.70
N THR A 169 -58.29 4.62 -48.70
CA THR A 169 -59.29 3.55 -48.59
C THR A 169 -58.72 2.14 -48.84
N GLY A 170 -57.44 2.01 -49.21
CA GLY A 170 -56.89 0.75 -49.72
C GLY A 170 -56.87 -0.42 -48.72
N ALA A 171 -56.99 -0.14 -47.42
CA ALA A 171 -56.98 -1.13 -46.34
C ALA A 171 -58.31 -1.20 -45.56
N LEU A 172 -59.40 -0.71 -46.14
CA LEU A 172 -60.71 -0.56 -45.49
C LEU A 172 -61.81 -1.38 -46.19
N ASP A 173 -62.85 -1.76 -45.44
CA ASP A 173 -64.10 -2.27 -46.00
C ASP A 173 -64.89 -1.16 -46.73
N SER A 174 -65.86 -1.56 -47.55
CA SER A 174 -66.62 -0.63 -48.41
C SER A 174 -67.39 0.43 -47.61
N ASP A 175 -68.05 0.06 -46.51
CA ASP A 175 -68.83 0.98 -45.68
C ASP A 175 -67.93 2.02 -45.01
N THR A 176 -66.77 1.59 -44.51
CA THR A 176 -65.81 2.48 -43.88
C THR A 176 -65.05 3.34 -44.90
N SER A 177 -64.85 2.83 -46.12
CA SER A 177 -64.26 3.60 -47.23
C SER A 177 -65.13 4.80 -47.60
N VAL A 178 -66.45 4.63 -47.68
CA VAL A 178 -67.40 5.73 -47.92
C VAL A 178 -67.28 6.80 -46.83
N GLN A 179 -67.28 6.41 -45.55
CA GLN A 179 -67.15 7.37 -44.44
C GLN A 179 -65.86 8.20 -44.50
N VAL A 180 -64.75 7.60 -44.94
CA VAL A 180 -63.47 8.31 -45.11
C VAL A 180 -63.53 9.25 -46.31
N MET A 181 -64.14 8.82 -47.42
CA MET A 181 -64.28 9.66 -48.62
C MET A 181 -65.21 10.85 -48.40
N ASP A 182 -66.33 10.67 -47.70
CA ASP A 182 -67.23 11.76 -47.30
C ASP A 182 -66.50 12.80 -46.45
N LEU A 183 -65.65 12.35 -45.52
CA LEU A 183 -64.83 13.23 -44.69
C LEU A 183 -63.81 14.00 -45.52
N LEU A 184 -63.12 13.36 -46.47
CA LEU A 184 -62.16 14.03 -47.37
C LEU A 184 -62.86 15.04 -48.29
N GLN A 185 -64.05 14.72 -48.78
CA GLN A 185 -64.85 15.63 -49.61
C GLN A 185 -65.30 16.86 -48.81
N GLU A 186 -65.70 16.69 -47.55
CA GLU A 186 -66.05 17.81 -46.68
C GLU A 186 -64.85 18.72 -46.45
N VAL A 187 -63.68 18.13 -46.19
CA VAL A 187 -62.41 18.85 -46.00
C VAL A 187 -61.97 19.58 -47.28
N ALA A 188 -62.29 19.08 -48.48
CA ALA A 188 -61.90 19.71 -49.74
C ALA A 188 -62.63 21.04 -50.03
N LYS A 189 -63.69 21.37 -49.28
CA LYS A 189 -64.44 22.63 -49.47
C LYS A 189 -63.65 23.87 -49.07
N ASP A 190 -62.75 23.72 -48.09
CA ASP A 190 -62.02 24.80 -47.44
C ASP A 190 -60.49 24.68 -47.55
N ARG A 191 -59.98 23.65 -48.23
CA ARG A 191 -58.54 23.47 -48.50
C ARG A 191 -58.28 22.54 -49.70
N LEU A 192 -57.04 22.50 -50.19
CA LEU A 192 -56.66 21.58 -51.27
C LEU A 192 -56.52 20.14 -50.76
N VAL A 193 -57.22 19.18 -51.38
CA VAL A 193 -57.07 17.74 -51.12
C VAL A 193 -56.48 17.06 -52.34
N VAL A 194 -55.32 16.40 -52.19
CA VAL A 194 -54.70 15.58 -53.23
C VAL A 194 -54.70 14.13 -52.79
N MET A 195 -55.50 13.32 -53.43
CA MET A 195 -55.60 11.89 -53.18
C MET A 195 -54.90 11.09 -54.28
N VAL A 196 -54.07 10.14 -53.91
CA VAL A 196 -53.56 9.12 -54.81
C VAL A 196 -54.43 7.87 -54.65
N THR A 197 -54.89 7.30 -55.76
CA THR A 197 -55.65 6.05 -55.75
C THR A 197 -55.38 5.22 -57.01
N HIS A 198 -55.62 3.92 -56.92
CA HIS A 198 -55.71 3.03 -58.08
C HIS A 198 -57.15 2.61 -58.39
N ASN A 199 -58.14 3.05 -57.58
CA ASN A 199 -59.56 2.77 -57.79
C ASN A 199 -60.21 3.92 -58.60
N PRO A 200 -60.62 3.66 -59.87
CA PRO A 200 -61.25 4.68 -60.72
C PRO A 200 -62.61 5.12 -60.21
N GLU A 201 -63.42 4.21 -59.66
CA GLU A 201 -64.79 4.50 -59.19
C GLU A 201 -64.78 5.56 -58.08
N LEU A 202 -63.85 5.44 -57.14
CA LEU A 202 -63.70 6.43 -56.06
C LEU A 202 -63.18 7.78 -56.58
N ALA A 203 -62.33 7.78 -57.61
CA ALA A 203 -61.84 9.02 -58.21
C ALA A 203 -62.97 9.75 -58.94
N GLU A 204 -63.77 9.04 -59.73
CA GLU A 204 -64.89 9.60 -60.50
C GLU A 204 -66.04 10.09 -59.62
N GLN A 205 -66.30 9.40 -58.49
CA GLN A 205 -67.42 9.76 -57.61
C GLN A 205 -67.13 11.00 -56.73
N TYR A 206 -65.90 11.17 -56.25
CA TYR A 206 -65.59 12.18 -55.23
C TYR A 206 -64.68 13.32 -55.70
N ALA A 207 -63.78 13.09 -56.65
CA ALA A 207 -62.80 14.11 -57.05
C ALA A 207 -63.41 15.11 -58.05
N THR A 208 -63.04 16.37 -57.90
CA THR A 208 -63.40 17.43 -58.86
C THR A 208 -62.50 17.42 -60.10
N ARG A 209 -61.30 16.85 -59.98
CA ARG A 209 -60.32 16.74 -61.07
C ARG A 209 -59.54 15.44 -60.97
N ILE A 210 -59.32 14.77 -62.10
CA ILE A 210 -58.59 13.50 -62.18
C ILE A 210 -57.36 13.67 -63.07
N VAL A 211 -56.20 13.31 -62.53
CA VAL A 211 -54.91 13.33 -63.23
C VAL A 211 -54.41 11.90 -63.36
N THR A 212 -54.23 11.41 -64.59
CA THR A 212 -53.77 10.03 -64.82
C THR A 212 -52.25 10.00 -65.01
N LEU A 213 -51.55 9.25 -64.15
CA LEU A 213 -50.09 9.09 -64.17
C LEU A 213 -49.70 7.66 -64.55
N LYS A 214 -48.86 7.52 -65.59
CA LYS A 214 -48.37 6.22 -66.07
C LYS A 214 -46.89 6.30 -66.44
N ASP A 215 -46.09 5.36 -65.92
CA ASP A 215 -44.65 5.25 -66.16
C ASP A 215 -43.88 6.55 -65.86
N GLY A 216 -44.25 7.25 -64.79
CA GLY A 216 -43.59 8.50 -64.38
C GLY A 216 -44.01 9.75 -65.16
N VAL A 217 -45.00 9.65 -66.07
CA VAL A 217 -45.47 10.75 -66.94
C VAL A 217 -46.99 10.95 -66.80
N ILE A 218 -47.45 12.20 -66.84
CA ILE A 218 -48.89 12.52 -66.85
C ILE A 218 -49.45 12.24 -68.26
N ARG A 219 -50.53 11.46 -68.33
CA ARG A 219 -51.18 11.03 -69.59
C ARG A 219 -52.45 11.80 -69.90
N SER A 220 -53.21 12.17 -68.87
CA SER A 220 -54.44 12.95 -69.01
C SER A 220 -54.70 13.75 -67.73
N ASP A 221 -55.40 14.88 -67.91
CA ASP A 221 -55.84 15.78 -66.84
C ASP A 221 -57.22 16.32 -67.25
N THR A 222 -58.24 16.09 -66.42
CA THR A 222 -59.64 16.40 -66.77
C THR A 222 -59.97 17.88 -66.68
N ASP A 223 -59.24 18.66 -65.88
CA ASP A 223 -59.46 20.11 -65.70
C ASP A 223 -58.13 20.85 -65.49
N PRO A 224 -57.28 20.97 -66.54
CA PRO A 224 -55.97 21.58 -66.42
C PRO A 224 -56.03 23.02 -65.89
N PHE A 225 -55.07 23.38 -65.04
CA PHE A 225 -54.90 24.75 -64.55
C PHE A 225 -53.64 25.39 -65.16
N GLU A 226 -53.85 26.35 -66.05
CA GLU A 226 -52.77 27.20 -66.56
C GLU A 226 -52.66 28.45 -65.68
N VAL A 227 -51.44 28.78 -65.28
CA VAL A 227 -51.17 29.95 -64.44
C VAL A 227 -50.89 31.13 -65.36
N ASP A 228 -51.70 32.19 -65.26
CA ASP A 228 -51.46 33.44 -65.97
C ASP A 228 -50.35 34.24 -65.26
N GLU A 229 -49.17 34.31 -65.88
CA GLU A 229 -48.00 35.02 -65.36
C GLU A 229 -48.27 36.52 -65.12
N ALA A 230 -49.27 37.13 -65.78
CA ALA A 230 -49.59 38.55 -65.65
C ALA A 230 -50.37 38.90 -64.36
N THR A 231 -50.97 37.91 -63.68
CA THR A 231 -51.80 38.09 -62.48
C THR A 231 -51.16 37.56 -61.19
N ILE A 232 -49.93 37.04 -61.26
CA ILE A 232 -49.19 36.56 -60.09
C ILE A 232 -48.80 37.77 -59.22
N GLY A 233 -49.52 37.96 -58.11
CA GLY A 233 -49.17 38.95 -57.10
C GLY A 233 -47.75 38.72 -56.55
N VAL A 234 -47.13 39.78 -56.02
CA VAL A 234 -45.78 39.70 -55.42
C VAL A 234 -45.75 38.59 -54.39
N ALA A 235 -44.84 37.62 -54.56
CA ALA A 235 -44.71 36.48 -53.66
C ALA A 235 -44.37 36.95 -52.24
N GLU A 236 -45.33 36.88 -51.31
CA GLU A 236 -45.10 37.13 -49.90
C GLU A 236 -44.64 35.86 -49.19
N HIS A 237 -43.44 35.91 -48.58
CA HIS A 237 -42.97 34.86 -47.69
C HIS A 237 -43.77 34.88 -46.38
N ARG A 238 -44.99 34.33 -46.40
CA ARG A 238 -45.77 34.10 -45.18
C ARG A 238 -44.94 33.21 -44.25
N ASN A 239 -44.66 33.69 -43.05
CA ASN A 239 -43.90 32.95 -42.06
C ASN A 239 -44.73 31.74 -41.62
N MET A 240 -44.40 30.55 -42.14
CA MET A 240 -45.13 29.28 -41.93
C MET A 240 -44.96 28.71 -40.50
N GLY A 241 -44.89 29.55 -39.47
CA GLY A 241 -44.63 29.15 -38.08
C GLY A 241 -43.18 28.71 -37.79
N LYS A 242 -42.89 28.29 -36.56
CA LYS A 242 -41.61 27.64 -36.20
C LYS A 242 -41.89 26.29 -35.56
N SER A 243 -41.36 25.22 -36.14
CA SER A 243 -41.28 23.91 -35.48
C SER A 243 -40.29 24.01 -34.30
N SER A 244 -40.79 24.11 -33.06
CA SER A 244 -39.95 24.15 -31.87
C SER A 244 -40.54 23.33 -30.74
N MET A 245 -39.85 22.24 -30.38
CA MET A 245 -40.11 21.47 -29.18
C MET A 245 -39.19 21.95 -28.05
N SER A 246 -39.74 22.15 -26.84
CA SER A 246 -38.92 22.43 -25.65
C SER A 246 -38.19 21.16 -25.17
N PHE A 247 -36.99 21.31 -24.62
CA PHE A 247 -36.23 20.20 -24.03
C PHE A 247 -36.99 19.50 -22.91
N LEU A 248 -37.75 20.23 -22.08
CA LEU A 248 -38.60 19.63 -21.03
C LEU A 248 -39.72 18.76 -21.63
N THR A 249 -40.27 19.17 -22.77
CA THR A 249 -41.26 18.37 -23.49
C THR A 249 -40.62 17.11 -24.06
N ALA A 250 -39.40 17.23 -24.61
CA ALA A 250 -38.61 16.08 -25.06
C ALA A 250 -38.31 15.12 -23.91
N LEU A 251 -37.95 15.63 -22.73
CA LEU A 251 -37.73 14.85 -21.51
C LEU A 251 -38.97 14.07 -21.08
N ALA A 252 -40.14 14.71 -21.08
CA ALA A 252 -41.40 14.04 -20.73
C ALA A 252 -41.78 12.94 -21.74
N LEU A 253 -41.56 13.18 -23.04
CA LEU A 253 -41.77 12.17 -24.09
C LEU A 253 -40.82 10.99 -23.92
N SER A 254 -39.53 11.26 -23.67
CA SER A 254 -38.51 10.24 -23.47
C SER A 254 -38.73 9.43 -22.20
N PHE A 255 -39.18 10.06 -21.11
CA PHE A 255 -39.51 9.36 -19.87
C PHE A 255 -40.66 8.37 -20.04
N ASN A 256 -41.75 8.79 -20.68
CA ASN A 256 -42.88 7.89 -20.98
C ASN A 256 -42.45 6.72 -21.86
N ASN A 257 -41.53 6.96 -22.80
CA ASN A 257 -40.97 5.91 -23.63
C ASN A 257 -40.09 4.93 -22.83
N LEU A 258 -39.14 5.43 -22.03
CA LEU A 258 -38.28 4.59 -21.17
C LEU A 258 -39.12 3.72 -20.22
N LYS A 259 -40.23 4.25 -19.71
CA LYS A 259 -41.18 3.50 -18.87
C LYS A 259 -41.82 2.30 -19.57
N THR A 260 -41.89 2.27 -20.91
CA THR A 260 -42.38 1.11 -21.66
C THR A 260 -41.36 -0.03 -21.72
N LYS A 261 -40.05 0.29 -21.65
CA LYS A 261 -38.93 -0.68 -21.75
C LYS A 261 -38.13 -0.77 -20.43
N LYS A 262 -38.84 -0.94 -19.30
CA LYS A 262 -38.26 -0.88 -17.93
C LYS A 262 -37.01 -1.75 -17.74
N ALA A 263 -37.06 -3.01 -18.19
CA ALA A 263 -35.95 -3.95 -18.00
C ALA A 263 -34.67 -3.48 -18.72
N ARG A 264 -34.80 -3.06 -19.97
CA ARG A 264 -33.69 -2.51 -20.74
C ARG A 264 -33.16 -1.22 -20.11
N THR A 265 -34.04 -0.30 -19.74
CA THR A 265 -33.62 0.97 -19.12
C THR A 265 -32.88 0.73 -17.81
N LEU A 266 -33.33 -0.23 -17.00
CA LEU A 266 -32.67 -0.61 -15.76
C LEU A 266 -31.29 -1.22 -16.03
N LEU A 267 -31.18 -2.18 -16.95
CA LEU A 267 -29.90 -2.77 -17.36
C LEU A 267 -28.91 -1.73 -17.89
N THR A 268 -29.39 -0.80 -18.72
CA THR A 268 -28.54 0.26 -19.31
C THR A 268 -28.06 1.24 -18.25
N SER A 269 -28.94 1.62 -17.31
CA SER A 269 -28.59 2.52 -16.21
C SER A 269 -27.64 1.84 -15.21
N PHE A 270 -27.84 0.54 -14.94
CA PHE A 270 -26.96 -0.25 -14.10
C PHE A 270 -25.57 -0.40 -14.72
N ALA A 271 -25.52 -0.76 -16.01
CA ALA A 271 -24.28 -0.83 -16.79
C ALA A 271 -23.52 0.50 -16.78
N GLY A 272 -24.22 1.63 -16.92
CA GLY A 272 -23.63 2.97 -16.80
C GLY A 272 -23.22 3.36 -15.37
N SER A 273 -23.75 2.68 -14.35
CA SER A 273 -23.44 2.95 -12.94
C SER A 273 -22.16 2.27 -12.46
N ILE A 274 -21.70 1.19 -13.11
CA ILE A 274 -20.51 0.40 -12.68
C ILE A 274 -19.28 1.30 -12.55
N GLY A 275 -18.99 2.13 -13.56
CA GLY A 275 -17.87 3.05 -13.50
C GLY A 275 -18.00 4.08 -12.36
N ILE A 276 -19.22 4.57 -12.09
CA ILE A 276 -19.49 5.51 -11.01
C ILE A 276 -19.32 4.85 -9.63
N ILE A 277 -19.77 3.60 -9.48
CA ILE A 277 -19.57 2.79 -8.26
C ILE A 277 -18.09 2.63 -7.98
N GLY A 278 -17.29 2.28 -9.00
CA GLY A 278 -15.83 2.15 -8.88
C GLY A 278 -15.17 3.43 -8.38
N ILE A 279 -15.45 4.58 -9.02
CA ILE A 279 -14.91 5.88 -8.56
C ILE A 279 -15.33 6.16 -7.12
N ALA A 280 -16.62 6.00 -6.83
CA ALA A 280 -17.18 6.39 -5.54
C ALA A 280 -16.61 5.54 -4.41
N LEU A 281 -16.46 4.22 -4.60
CA LEU A 281 -15.82 3.33 -3.62
C LEU A 281 -14.36 3.72 -3.38
N ILE A 282 -13.59 3.96 -4.45
CA ILE A 282 -12.18 4.36 -4.33
C ILE A 282 -12.04 5.71 -3.63
N LEU A 283 -12.88 6.70 -3.98
CA LEU A 283 -12.91 7.99 -3.29
C LEU A 283 -13.30 7.86 -1.82
N SER A 284 -14.26 6.98 -1.51
CA SER A 284 -14.69 6.75 -0.12
C SER A 284 -13.58 6.12 0.71
N LEU A 285 -12.89 5.13 0.15
CA LEU A 285 -11.77 4.46 0.80
C LEU A 285 -10.58 5.42 0.94
N SER A 286 -10.20 6.12 -0.11
CA SER A 286 -9.11 7.11 -0.11
C SER A 286 -9.37 8.23 0.90
N THR A 287 -10.60 8.75 0.99
CA THR A 287 -10.94 9.76 2.00
C THR A 287 -10.82 9.19 3.41
N GLY A 288 -11.28 7.96 3.64
CA GLY A 288 -11.16 7.30 4.95
C GLY A 288 -9.72 7.03 5.35
N VAL A 289 -8.89 6.56 4.42
CA VAL A 289 -7.46 6.31 4.62
C VAL A 289 -6.71 7.62 4.84
N ASN A 290 -6.97 8.67 4.05
CA ASN A 290 -6.34 9.97 4.23
C ASN A 290 -6.70 10.60 5.57
N GLN A 291 -7.95 10.49 6.01
CA GLN A 291 -8.35 10.97 7.34
C GLN A 291 -7.63 10.20 8.46
N TYR A 292 -7.48 8.87 8.30
CA TYR A 292 -6.72 8.07 9.23
C TYR A 292 -5.24 8.48 9.27
N ILE A 293 -4.63 8.66 8.09
CA ILE A 293 -3.24 9.13 7.96
C ILE A 293 -3.11 10.48 8.64
N GLN A 294 -3.95 11.47 8.35
CA GLN A 294 -3.92 12.79 9.01
C GLN A 294 -3.99 12.71 10.54
N ASN A 295 -4.87 11.86 11.07
CA ASN A 295 -4.96 11.68 12.52
C ASN A 295 -3.69 11.02 13.10
N VAL A 296 -3.12 10.03 12.40
CA VAL A 296 -1.85 9.41 12.80
C VAL A 296 -0.71 10.41 12.66
N GLU A 297 -0.70 11.23 11.62
CA GLU A 297 0.27 12.29 11.38
C GLU A 297 0.29 13.32 12.52
N GLU A 298 -0.87 13.86 12.89
CA GLU A 298 -1.02 14.84 13.98
C GLU A 298 -0.53 14.27 15.33
N GLU A 299 -0.90 13.02 15.63
CA GLU A 299 -0.47 12.33 16.85
C GLU A 299 1.04 12.04 16.84
N THR A 300 1.60 11.57 15.71
CA THR A 300 3.02 11.17 15.60
C THR A 300 3.96 12.38 15.59
N LEU A 301 3.56 13.51 14.99
CA LEU A 301 4.34 14.76 15.00
C LEU A 301 4.39 15.43 16.38
N SER A 302 3.45 15.10 17.26
CA SER A 302 3.48 15.54 18.66
C SER A 302 4.47 14.72 19.50
N GLU A 303 4.75 13.47 19.10
CA GLU A 303 5.71 12.58 19.76
C GLU A 303 7.15 12.82 19.29
N TYR A 304 7.35 13.07 18.00
CA TYR A 304 8.68 13.27 17.40
C TYR A 304 8.78 14.66 16.73
N PRO A 305 9.22 15.68 17.48
CA PRO A 305 9.46 17.00 16.91
C PRO A 305 10.63 16.99 15.93
N LEU A 306 10.71 18.05 15.11
CA LEU A 306 11.96 18.39 14.42
C LEU A 306 12.98 18.82 15.48
N GLN A 307 14.03 18.03 15.64
CA GLN A 307 15.02 18.22 16.68
C GLN A 307 16.31 18.81 16.11
N ILE A 308 16.80 19.86 16.76
CA ILE A 308 18.03 20.57 16.39
C ILE A 308 18.91 20.60 17.64
N GLN A 309 19.94 19.75 17.69
CA GLN A 309 20.85 19.64 18.84
C GLN A 309 22.09 20.51 18.63
N SER A 310 22.81 20.89 19.69
CA SER A 310 24.06 21.67 19.56
C SER A 310 25.15 20.93 18.78
N THR A 311 25.09 19.59 18.78
CA THR A 311 25.91 18.70 17.94
C THR A 311 24.96 17.91 17.06
N GLY A 312 24.97 18.17 15.76
CA GLY A 312 24.05 17.55 14.81
C GLY A 312 24.66 16.34 14.11
N PHE A 313 23.84 15.33 13.83
CA PHE A 313 24.16 14.22 12.93
C PHE A 313 23.10 14.14 11.82
N ASP A 314 23.50 14.06 10.55
CA ASP A 314 22.56 13.76 9.47
C ASP A 314 22.33 12.25 9.34
N LEU A 315 21.36 11.75 10.12
CA LEU A 315 20.94 10.34 10.08
C LEU A 315 20.36 9.92 8.71
N THR A 316 19.88 10.87 7.91
CA THR A 316 19.29 10.63 6.58
C THR A 316 20.36 10.10 5.63
N SER A 317 21.52 10.75 5.59
CA SER A 317 22.67 10.32 4.78
C SER A 317 23.17 8.92 5.16
N MET A 318 23.04 8.56 6.44
CA MET A 318 23.47 7.29 7.01
C MET A 318 22.51 6.15 6.64
N MET A 319 21.19 6.39 6.63
CA MET A 319 20.18 5.42 6.16
C MET A 319 20.20 5.24 4.64
N VAL A 320 20.32 6.32 3.87
CA VAL A 320 20.39 6.27 2.39
C VAL A 320 21.69 5.57 1.92
N GLY A 321 22.78 5.71 2.67
CA GLY A 321 24.03 4.94 2.47
C GLY A 321 23.85 3.42 2.65
N MET A 322 22.83 3.01 3.38
CA MET A 322 22.47 1.60 3.63
C MET A 322 21.61 1.03 2.49
N ASP A 323 20.65 1.81 1.98
CA ASP A 323 19.79 1.43 0.83
C ASP A 323 20.53 1.45 -0.51
N SER A 324 21.50 2.35 -0.66
CA SER A 324 22.37 2.41 -1.86
C SER A 324 23.31 1.20 -1.98
N ALA A 325 23.43 0.35 -0.94
CA ALA A 325 24.10 -0.95 -1.08
C ALA A 325 23.32 -1.93 -1.98
N SER A 326 22.01 -1.72 -2.15
CA SER A 326 21.09 -2.55 -2.94
C SER A 326 20.71 -1.95 -4.30
N ALA A 327 20.94 -0.64 -4.52
CA ALA A 327 20.43 0.09 -5.69
C ALA A 327 21.51 0.55 -6.70
N ASP A 328 22.77 0.14 -6.54
CA ASP A 328 23.90 0.62 -7.36
C ASP A 328 24.01 -0.05 -8.75
N ASP A 329 22.90 -0.55 -9.30
CA ASP A 329 22.86 -1.11 -10.67
C ASP A 329 22.09 -0.23 -11.65
N LYS A 330 21.44 0.86 -11.20
CA LYS A 330 20.67 1.76 -12.08
C LYS A 330 20.63 3.19 -11.58
N LYS A 331 21.73 3.95 -11.73
CA LYS A 331 21.74 5.40 -12.10
C LYS A 331 23.13 6.01 -11.96
N THR A 332 24.00 5.79 -12.95
CA THR A 332 25.03 6.77 -13.37
C THR A 332 25.52 6.41 -14.77
N ASP A 333 24.66 6.57 -15.76
CA ASP A 333 25.11 6.74 -17.15
C ASP A 333 25.32 8.24 -17.40
N LYS A 334 26.52 8.72 -17.07
CA LYS A 334 27.29 9.64 -17.93
C LYS A 334 28.65 9.99 -17.31
N GLU A 335 29.65 9.64 -18.11
CA GLU A 335 31.02 10.11 -18.14
C GLU A 335 32.12 9.33 -17.40
N LYS A 336 33.04 8.89 -18.26
CA LYS A 336 34.39 8.36 -18.07
C LYS A 336 34.52 6.88 -17.74
N SER A 337 34.69 6.14 -18.84
CA SER A 337 35.46 4.92 -18.92
C SER A 337 36.79 5.05 -18.15
N ASP A 338 37.00 4.20 -17.16
CA ASP A 338 38.24 3.43 -17.12
C ASP A 338 38.04 2.11 -16.37
N THR A 339 38.63 1.09 -16.96
CA THR A 339 38.60 -0.32 -16.61
C THR A 339 38.93 -0.63 -15.14
N LYS A 340 38.01 -1.31 -14.45
CA LYS A 340 38.31 -2.40 -13.49
C LYS A 340 37.05 -3.22 -13.21
N LYS A 341 36.99 -4.44 -13.74
CA LYS A 341 36.12 -5.51 -13.21
C LYS A 341 36.50 -5.74 -11.75
N LYS A 342 35.65 -5.34 -10.80
CA LYS A 342 35.80 -5.76 -9.40
C LYS A 342 35.38 -7.23 -9.28
N SER A 343 36.21 -8.02 -8.59
CA SER A 343 36.02 -9.44 -8.34
C SER A 343 34.90 -9.69 -7.32
N LYS A 344 34.27 -10.87 -7.40
CA LYS A 344 33.21 -11.37 -6.51
C LYS A 344 33.67 -11.68 -5.07
N ASP A 345 34.94 -11.44 -4.74
CA ASP A 345 35.59 -11.87 -3.50
C ASP A 345 35.99 -10.71 -2.57
N GLN A 346 35.33 -9.55 -2.66
CA GLN A 346 35.58 -8.43 -1.75
C GLN A 346 34.37 -8.12 -0.87
N VAL A 347 34.60 -8.12 0.44
CA VAL A 347 33.65 -7.65 1.45
C VAL A 347 33.46 -6.14 1.26
N LYS A 348 32.22 -5.71 1.02
CA LYS A 348 31.87 -4.27 0.97
C LYS A 348 32.01 -3.70 2.37
N VAL A 349 32.92 -2.74 2.54
CA VAL A 349 33.02 -1.95 3.76
C VAL A 349 31.94 -0.88 3.71
N ILE A 350 30.94 -1.00 4.59
CA ILE A 350 29.95 0.07 4.82
C ILE A 350 30.66 1.18 5.60
N GLN A 351 30.79 2.36 5.01
CA GLN A 351 31.50 3.50 5.59
C GLN A 351 30.66 4.26 6.64
N MET A 352 30.08 3.52 7.59
CA MET A 352 29.18 4.06 8.61
C MET A 352 29.89 5.10 9.51
N VAL A 353 31.10 4.77 9.97
CA VAL A 353 31.92 5.63 10.83
C VAL A 353 32.42 6.85 10.09
N THR A 354 32.88 6.69 8.83
CA THR A 354 33.35 7.81 8.01
C THR A 354 32.23 8.79 7.68
N ASN A 355 31.03 8.30 7.35
CA ASN A 355 29.87 9.14 7.07
C ASN A 355 29.37 9.85 8.34
N MET A 356 29.45 9.20 9.50
CA MET A 356 29.13 9.82 10.79
C MET A 356 30.09 10.98 11.11
N PHE A 357 31.40 10.81 10.90
CA PHE A 357 32.36 11.90 11.12
C PHE A 357 32.30 13.01 10.07
N SER A 358 31.90 12.73 8.83
CA SER A 358 31.77 13.75 7.79
C SER A 358 30.51 14.63 7.92
N THR A 359 29.53 14.19 8.71
CA THR A 359 28.25 14.89 8.92
C THR A 359 28.11 15.46 10.34
N MET A 360 29.17 15.37 11.14
CA MET A 360 29.20 15.90 12.50
C MET A 360 29.55 17.40 12.45
N ASP A 361 28.54 18.24 12.65
CA ASP A 361 28.67 19.69 12.71
C ASP A 361 28.13 20.24 14.04
N SER A 362 28.62 21.41 14.43
CA SER A 362 28.14 22.14 15.61
C SER A 362 27.12 23.20 15.19
N ASN A 363 25.91 23.16 15.75
CA ASN A 363 24.85 24.10 15.43
C ASN A 363 24.90 25.35 16.34
N ASP A 364 24.87 26.56 15.76
CA ASP A 364 24.66 27.81 16.51
C ASP A 364 23.18 27.99 16.90
N LEU A 365 22.80 27.34 18.00
CA LEU A 365 21.42 27.40 18.50
C LEU A 365 21.03 28.76 19.08
N GLY A 366 22.00 29.59 19.50
CA GLY A 366 21.74 30.93 20.03
C GLY A 366 21.24 31.90 18.94
N ALA A 367 21.91 31.88 17.78
CA ALA A 367 21.48 32.66 16.62
C ALA A 367 20.13 32.18 16.08
N LEU A 368 19.93 30.85 16.01
CA LEU A 368 18.67 30.26 15.56
C LEU A 368 17.50 30.60 16.51
N LYS A 369 17.69 30.48 17.84
CA LYS A 369 16.68 30.86 18.83
C LYS A 369 16.26 32.32 18.65
N LYS A 370 17.22 33.24 18.51
CA LYS A 370 16.93 34.66 18.25
C LYS A 370 16.14 34.87 16.96
N TYR A 371 16.42 34.10 15.90
CA TYR A 371 15.65 34.17 14.66
C TYR A 371 14.19 33.72 14.86
N LEU A 372 13.98 32.59 15.54
CA LEU A 372 12.65 32.05 15.82
C LEU A 372 11.84 32.97 16.75
N ASP A 373 12.44 33.48 17.83
CA ASP A 373 11.78 34.35 18.83
C ASP A 373 11.40 35.74 18.32
N THR A 374 12.03 36.23 17.24
CA THR A 374 11.73 37.57 16.70
C THR A 374 10.40 37.67 15.95
N GLY A 375 9.70 36.55 15.75
CA GLY A 375 8.44 36.47 15.00
C GLY A 375 8.57 36.73 13.48
N LYS A 376 9.79 37.01 13.00
CA LYS A 376 10.07 37.26 11.57
C LYS A 376 10.05 36.00 10.71
N SER A 377 10.21 34.84 11.34
CA SER A 377 10.20 33.53 10.69
C SER A 377 8.80 33.09 10.25
N GLY A 378 7.74 33.58 10.90
CA GLY A 378 6.36 33.12 10.66
C GLY A 378 6.07 31.68 11.10
N VAL A 379 7.04 31.03 11.76
CA VAL A 379 7.02 29.61 12.10
C VAL A 379 5.85 29.22 13.01
N GLU A 380 5.40 30.13 13.89
CA GLU A 380 4.30 29.94 14.85
C GLU A 380 2.96 29.61 14.19
N GLN A 381 2.77 29.97 12.91
CA GLN A 381 1.55 29.63 12.17
C GLN A 381 1.45 28.12 11.89
N TYR A 382 2.60 27.45 11.81
CA TYR A 382 2.75 26.07 11.37
C TYR A 382 3.15 25.13 12.52
N THR A 383 3.38 25.65 13.72
CA THR A 383 3.81 24.87 14.89
C THR A 383 2.79 24.90 16.03
N ASN A 384 2.69 23.79 16.76
CA ASN A 384 1.96 23.68 18.02
C ASN A 384 2.77 24.29 19.18
N ALA A 385 4.09 24.08 19.18
CA ALA A 385 5.02 24.63 20.15
C ALA A 385 6.46 24.66 19.59
N ILE A 386 7.30 25.50 20.18
CA ILE A 386 8.76 25.46 20.03
C ILE A 386 9.32 25.40 21.44
N GLU A 387 10.10 24.35 21.73
CA GLU A 387 10.65 24.12 23.06
C GLU A 387 12.18 24.17 23.04
N TYR A 388 12.73 24.78 24.08
CA TYR A 388 14.17 24.96 24.26
C TYR A 388 14.64 24.09 25.40
N LYS A 389 15.54 23.13 25.11
CA LYS A 389 16.17 22.29 26.12
C LYS A 389 17.52 22.86 26.53
N TYR A 390 17.89 22.62 27.79
CA TYR A 390 19.12 23.11 28.40
C TYR A 390 19.84 21.97 29.11
N SER A 391 21.17 22.01 29.14
CA SER A 391 22.01 20.95 29.73
C SER A 391 22.08 21.04 31.27
N VAL A 392 20.92 21.05 31.94
CA VAL A 392 20.81 20.99 33.41
C VAL A 392 19.93 19.82 33.79
N SER A 393 20.47 18.95 34.65
CA SER A 393 19.70 17.88 35.28
C SER A 393 19.58 18.17 36.78
N PRO A 394 18.35 18.25 37.33
CA PRO A 394 18.14 18.41 38.77
C PRO A 394 18.77 17.25 39.56
N GLN A 395 19.54 17.55 40.60
CA GLN A 395 20.13 16.50 41.44
C GLN A 395 19.12 16.09 42.51
N ILE A 396 18.54 14.90 42.37
CA ILE A 396 17.45 14.42 43.22
C ILE A 396 17.93 13.26 44.06
N TYR A 397 17.69 13.36 45.36
CA TYR A 397 18.06 12.38 46.36
C TYR A 397 16.82 11.80 47.05
N LYS A 398 16.92 10.53 47.42
CA LYS A 398 16.00 9.86 48.32
C LYS A 398 16.68 9.65 49.66
N GLU A 399 16.03 10.15 50.71
CA GLU A 399 16.46 9.92 52.10
C GLU A 399 15.81 8.62 52.60
N ASN A 400 16.65 7.67 53.02
CA ASN A 400 16.26 6.43 53.68
C ASN A 400 16.82 6.47 55.11
N LYS A 401 16.12 5.86 56.08
CA LYS A 401 16.38 5.98 57.54
C LYS A 401 17.81 6.35 57.97
N ASP A 402 18.83 5.60 57.52
CA ASP A 402 20.26 5.83 57.86
C ASP A 402 21.18 6.14 56.64
N SER A 403 20.64 6.23 55.42
CA SER A 403 21.41 6.42 54.17
C SER A 403 20.71 7.35 53.17
N ILE A 404 21.50 8.01 52.32
CA ILE A 404 20.99 8.83 51.21
C ILE A 404 21.35 8.15 49.90
N ARG A 405 20.45 8.19 48.92
CA ARG A 405 20.69 7.67 47.57
C ARG A 405 20.37 8.75 46.55
N GLN A 406 21.28 8.96 45.60
CA GLN A 406 20.98 9.78 44.43
C GLN A 406 20.13 8.98 43.44
N VAL A 407 18.98 9.52 43.07
CA VAL A 407 18.01 8.88 42.16
C VAL A 407 17.86 9.62 40.84
N ASN A 408 18.41 10.84 40.73
CA ASN A 408 18.55 11.54 39.46
C ASN A 408 19.80 12.44 39.46
N PRO A 409 20.67 12.35 38.44
CA PRO A 409 20.84 11.17 37.58
C PRO A 409 21.18 9.93 38.42
N ASP A 410 20.69 8.75 38.04
CA ASP A 410 20.95 7.51 38.78
C ASP A 410 22.44 7.12 38.73
N GLN A 411 23.01 6.78 39.89
CA GLN A 411 24.42 6.37 40.01
C GLN A 411 24.59 4.87 40.29
N SER A 412 23.53 4.08 40.31
CA SER A 412 23.55 2.69 40.78
C SER A 412 24.52 1.80 39.97
N PHE A 413 24.68 2.07 38.67
CA PHE A 413 25.56 1.31 37.75
C PHE A 413 26.86 2.04 37.37
N SER A 414 27.15 3.18 38.02
CA SER A 414 28.35 3.99 37.74
C SER A 414 29.66 3.24 38.00
N ALA A 415 29.71 2.39 39.03
CA ALA A 415 30.87 1.55 39.35
C ALA A 415 31.21 0.51 38.26
N MET A 416 30.26 0.20 37.37
CA MET A 416 30.45 -0.69 36.23
C MET A 416 30.82 0.07 34.94
N GLY A 417 30.99 1.39 35.01
CA GLY A 417 31.17 2.24 33.82
C GLY A 417 29.90 2.41 32.98
N LEU A 418 28.74 1.98 33.50
CA LEU A 418 27.43 1.99 32.83
C LEU A 418 26.48 3.05 33.42
N GLY A 419 26.99 4.00 34.20
CA GLY A 419 26.19 5.06 34.83
C GLY A 419 25.75 6.16 33.86
N SER A 420 24.65 6.83 34.22
CA SER A 420 24.08 7.99 33.50
C SER A 420 24.99 9.24 33.47
N SER A 421 26.04 9.27 34.31
CA SER A 421 26.90 10.43 34.53
C SER A 421 28.13 10.52 33.62
N ILE A 422 28.35 9.56 32.70
CA ILE A 422 29.52 9.55 31.83
C ILE A 422 29.16 10.12 30.45
N SER A 423 29.98 11.08 30.00
CA SER A 423 29.91 11.87 28.77
C SER A 423 30.06 11.09 27.45
N THR A 424 29.68 9.81 27.40
CA THR A 424 29.51 9.07 26.16
C THR A 424 28.07 9.26 25.69
N ASN A 425 27.88 10.27 24.84
CA ASN A 425 26.63 10.58 24.14
C ASN A 425 26.29 9.50 23.07
N SER A 426 26.58 8.24 23.35
CA SER A 426 26.40 7.14 22.41
C SER A 426 24.98 6.59 22.49
N ILE A 427 24.44 6.17 21.35
CA ILE A 427 23.15 5.45 21.27
C ILE A 427 23.10 4.27 22.26
N MET A 428 24.26 3.67 22.59
CA MET A 428 24.41 2.57 23.53
C MET A 428 24.18 2.95 25.00
N SER A 429 24.54 4.17 25.44
CA SER A 429 24.24 4.65 26.80
C SER A 429 22.76 5.02 26.96
N SER A 430 22.12 5.53 25.90
CA SER A 430 20.67 5.79 25.90
C SER A 430 19.81 4.52 25.97
N MET A 431 20.29 3.41 25.40
CA MET A 431 19.61 2.11 25.45
C MET A 431 19.77 1.39 26.79
N MET A 432 20.72 1.81 27.63
CA MET A 432 21.00 1.24 28.95
C MET A 432 20.83 2.26 30.09
N SER A 433 20.18 3.39 29.84
CA SER A 433 19.92 4.38 30.88
C SER A 433 18.96 3.81 31.94
N THR A 434 19.34 3.98 33.21
CA THR A 434 18.53 3.64 34.39
C THR A 434 17.77 4.84 34.94
N ASP A 435 17.82 6.00 34.26
CA ASP A 435 17.13 7.19 34.70
C ASP A 435 15.62 7.01 34.57
N VAL A 436 14.91 7.36 35.64
CA VAL A 436 13.44 7.34 35.66
C VAL A 436 12.82 8.72 35.82
N PHE A 437 13.64 9.77 35.95
CA PHE A 437 13.18 11.15 36.02
C PHE A 437 13.26 11.81 34.65
N TYR A 438 12.13 12.34 34.17
CA TYR A 438 12.04 12.96 32.85
C TYR A 438 11.45 14.37 32.94
N GLU A 439 12.04 15.31 32.21
CA GLU A 439 11.50 16.66 32.09
C GLU A 439 10.25 16.66 31.19
N MET A 440 9.18 17.27 31.66
CA MET A 440 7.95 17.45 30.89
C MET A 440 8.08 18.61 29.89
N PRO A 441 7.38 18.53 28.74
CA PRO A 441 7.20 19.66 27.84
C PRO A 441 6.61 20.88 28.58
N GLU A 442 7.03 22.09 28.21
CA GLU A 442 6.55 23.34 28.82
C GLU A 442 5.08 23.62 28.40
N SER A 443 4.72 23.24 27.18
CA SER A 443 3.36 23.42 26.65
C SER A 443 2.46 22.24 27.03
N SER A 444 1.47 22.48 27.89
CA SER A 444 0.51 21.44 28.32
C SER A 444 -0.30 20.83 27.16
N LYS A 445 -0.48 21.58 26.07
CA LYS A 445 -1.17 21.13 24.84
C LYS A 445 -0.50 19.93 24.18
N LEU A 446 0.78 19.67 24.44
CA LEU A 446 1.52 18.58 23.84
C LEU A 446 1.22 17.22 24.48
N TYR A 447 0.72 17.19 25.72
CA TYR A 447 0.51 15.94 26.47
C TYR A 447 -0.86 15.81 27.15
N GLU A 448 -1.51 16.88 27.62
CA GLU A 448 -2.75 16.75 28.44
C GLU A 448 -3.89 15.98 27.74
N ASN A 449 -4.02 16.09 26.42
CA ASN A 449 -5.07 15.39 25.66
C ASN A 449 -4.77 13.90 25.40
N GLN A 450 -3.54 13.45 25.68
CA GLN A 450 -3.08 12.08 25.42
C GLN A 450 -3.07 11.21 26.68
N TYR A 451 -3.25 11.81 27.86
CA TYR A 451 -3.14 11.13 29.15
C TYR A 451 -4.40 11.34 30.00
N GLU A 452 -4.81 10.30 30.70
CA GLU A 452 -5.82 10.35 31.74
C GLU A 452 -5.14 10.45 33.11
N VAL A 453 -5.67 11.32 33.97
CA VAL A 453 -5.22 11.45 35.36
C VAL A 453 -5.93 10.39 36.19
N GLU A 454 -5.24 9.28 36.49
CA GLU A 454 -5.75 8.19 37.33
C GLU A 454 -5.99 8.67 38.76
N LYS A 455 -5.09 9.52 39.27
CA LYS A 455 -5.19 10.06 40.63
C LYS A 455 -4.34 11.31 40.82
N GLY A 456 -4.84 12.29 41.60
CA GLY A 456 -4.12 13.52 41.89
C GLY A 456 -4.33 14.61 40.83
N HIS A 457 -3.28 15.35 40.49
CA HIS A 457 -3.30 16.40 39.46
C HIS A 457 -1.94 16.56 38.78
N TRP A 458 -1.89 17.30 37.67
CA TRP A 458 -0.63 17.70 37.02
C TRP A 458 0.17 18.68 37.91
N PRO A 459 1.51 18.69 37.85
CA PRO A 459 2.34 19.62 38.63
C PRO A 459 2.01 21.08 38.34
N GLU A 460 1.67 21.87 39.37
CA GLU A 460 1.42 23.32 39.23
C GLU A 460 2.63 24.16 39.69
N LYS A 461 3.48 23.57 40.56
CA LYS A 461 4.69 24.22 41.09
C LYS A 461 5.95 23.49 40.64
N TYR A 462 7.08 24.19 40.72
CA TYR A 462 8.39 23.63 40.36
C TYR A 462 8.80 22.43 41.23
N ASN A 463 8.26 22.30 42.45
CA ASN A 463 8.61 21.24 43.39
C ASN A 463 7.59 20.09 43.43
N GLU A 464 6.75 19.97 42.41
CA GLU A 464 5.74 18.92 42.26
C GLU A 464 6.11 18.03 41.07
N CYS A 465 5.89 16.71 41.19
CA CYS A 465 6.16 15.72 40.14
C CYS A 465 4.95 14.79 39.95
N VAL A 466 4.87 14.12 38.81
CA VAL A 466 3.82 13.16 38.47
C VAL A 466 4.43 11.83 38.06
N VAL A 467 3.79 10.70 38.39
CA VAL A 467 4.21 9.38 37.91
C VAL A 467 3.48 9.05 36.62
N VAL A 468 4.21 8.74 35.56
CA VAL A 468 3.72 8.32 34.26
C VAL A 468 3.79 6.80 34.18
N LEU A 469 2.63 6.16 34.04
CA LEU A 469 2.52 4.71 33.86
C LEU A 469 2.66 4.30 32.40
N THR A 470 2.95 3.03 32.14
CA THR A 470 2.86 2.44 30.80
C THR A 470 1.41 2.38 30.31
N SER A 471 1.18 2.16 29.02
CA SER A 471 -0.17 2.00 28.44
C SER A 471 -1.00 0.89 29.11
N ASN A 472 -0.34 -0.15 29.62
CA ASN A 472 -0.97 -1.23 30.38
C ASN A 472 -1.20 -0.88 31.87
N GLY A 473 -0.86 0.34 32.30
CA GLY A 473 -0.94 0.79 33.70
C GLY A 473 0.18 0.25 34.59
N GLY A 474 1.26 -0.26 34.01
CA GLY A 474 2.42 -0.79 34.75
C GLY A 474 3.52 0.26 34.98
N MET A 475 4.48 -0.08 35.82
CA MET A 475 5.70 0.70 36.11
C MET A 475 6.88 -0.27 36.22
N SER A 476 8.12 0.19 35.97
CA SER A 476 9.29 -0.67 36.07
C SER A 476 9.57 -1.10 37.52
N ASP A 477 10.24 -2.22 37.72
CA ASP A 477 10.75 -2.65 39.03
C ASP A 477 11.76 -1.64 39.60
N PHE A 478 12.57 -1.02 38.74
CA PHE A 478 13.51 0.04 39.09
C PHE A 478 12.81 1.27 39.73
N MET A 479 11.61 1.61 39.25
CA MET A 479 10.80 2.67 39.86
C MET A 479 10.39 2.36 41.30
N LEU A 480 10.24 1.08 41.68
CA LEU A 480 9.90 0.70 43.05
C LEU A 480 11.04 1.01 44.03
N TYR A 481 12.29 0.76 43.63
CA TYR A 481 13.47 1.14 44.40
C TYR A 481 13.61 2.67 44.48
N THR A 482 13.33 3.37 43.37
CA THR A 482 13.40 4.84 43.31
C THR A 482 12.37 5.51 44.23
N LEU A 483 11.11 5.05 44.22
CA LEU A 483 10.05 5.58 45.08
C LEU A 483 10.28 5.25 46.57
N GLY A 484 11.17 4.30 46.87
CA GLY A 484 11.40 3.78 48.22
C GLY A 484 10.34 2.78 48.68
N LEU A 485 9.66 2.12 47.73
CA LEU A 485 8.70 1.05 47.99
C LEU A 485 9.40 -0.31 48.21
N ARG A 486 10.64 -0.45 47.75
CA ARG A 486 11.54 -1.58 48.01
C ARG A 486 12.82 -1.12 48.70
N ASP A 487 13.51 -2.06 49.36
CA ASP A 487 14.79 -1.81 50.01
C ASP A 487 15.90 -1.68 48.93
N PRO A 488 16.60 -0.53 48.85
CA PRO A 488 17.67 -0.34 47.88
C PRO A 488 18.85 -1.32 48.05
N LEU A 489 19.03 -1.91 49.24
CA LEU A 489 20.08 -2.90 49.49
C LEU A 489 19.93 -4.15 48.61
N GLU A 490 18.69 -4.53 48.26
CA GLU A 490 18.44 -5.68 47.37
C GLU A 490 19.05 -5.45 45.98
N LEU A 491 18.91 -4.22 45.46
CA LEU A 491 19.48 -3.85 44.17
C LEU A 491 21.02 -3.80 44.23
N ASP A 492 21.58 -3.29 45.33
CA ASP A 492 23.04 -3.24 45.53
C ASP A 492 23.67 -4.63 45.62
N GLU A 493 23.00 -5.58 46.31
CA GLU A 493 23.43 -6.98 46.37
C GLU A 493 23.39 -7.63 44.97
N MET A 494 22.33 -7.41 44.19
CA MET A 494 22.24 -7.92 42.81
C MET A 494 23.37 -7.38 41.92
N ILE A 495 23.66 -6.08 42.00
CA ILE A 495 24.74 -5.44 41.23
C ILE A 495 26.09 -5.98 41.68
N GLN A 496 26.33 -6.13 42.99
CA GLN A 496 27.59 -6.68 43.49
C GLN A 496 27.79 -8.15 43.12
N SER A 497 26.76 -8.98 43.19
CA SER A 497 26.83 -10.37 42.73
C SER A 497 27.08 -10.46 41.23
N PHE A 498 26.46 -9.58 40.44
CA PHE A 498 26.73 -9.47 39.01
C PHE A 498 28.19 -9.08 38.72
N MET A 499 28.73 -8.07 39.42
CA MET A 499 30.14 -7.65 39.29
C MET A 499 31.15 -8.73 39.71
N LYS A 500 30.76 -9.65 40.58
CA LYS A 500 31.58 -10.79 41.02
C LYS A 500 31.43 -12.04 40.15
N GLU A 501 30.68 -11.95 39.03
CA GLU A 501 30.32 -13.09 38.18
C GLU A 501 29.60 -14.23 38.94
N GLU A 502 28.92 -13.91 40.03
CA GLU A 502 28.13 -14.85 40.82
C GLU A 502 26.70 -14.99 40.23
N ASN A 503 26.03 -16.12 40.50
CA ASN A 503 24.63 -16.28 40.11
C ASN A 503 23.75 -15.29 40.88
N VAL A 504 23.19 -14.30 40.17
CA VAL A 504 22.29 -13.29 40.73
C VAL A 504 20.95 -13.95 41.06
N THR A 505 20.56 -13.94 42.34
CA THR A 505 19.23 -14.38 42.77
C THR A 505 18.23 -13.24 42.65
N THR A 506 17.25 -13.37 41.75
CA THR A 506 16.19 -12.37 41.60
C THR A 506 15.02 -12.65 42.55
N PRO A 507 14.37 -11.62 43.13
CA PRO A 507 13.18 -11.81 43.95
C PRO A 507 12.01 -12.43 43.17
N ASP A 508 11.34 -13.45 43.74
CA ASP A 508 10.20 -14.14 43.10
C ASP A 508 8.87 -13.34 43.16
N ASP A 509 8.76 -12.38 44.08
CA ASP A 509 7.58 -11.53 44.27
C ASP A 509 7.96 -10.04 44.19
N LEU A 510 7.29 -9.32 43.28
CA LEU A 510 7.47 -7.87 43.08
C LEU A 510 6.49 -7.03 43.91
N GLY A 511 5.50 -7.66 44.56
CA GLY A 511 4.47 -7.01 45.36
C GLY A 511 3.35 -6.38 44.53
N THR A 512 2.27 -5.94 45.21
CA THR A 512 1.20 -5.12 44.62
C THR A 512 1.07 -3.83 45.42
N TYR A 513 1.09 -2.69 44.73
CA TYR A 513 1.05 -1.36 45.34
C TYR A 513 -0.18 -0.61 44.86
N SER A 514 -0.81 0.15 45.75
CA SER A 514 -1.93 1.02 45.42
C SER A 514 -1.44 2.42 45.01
N TYR A 515 -2.28 3.18 44.31
CA TYR A 515 -1.96 4.58 43.99
C TYR A 515 -1.78 5.47 45.23
N ASP A 516 -2.35 5.09 46.39
CA ASP A 516 -2.10 5.78 47.67
C ASP A 516 -0.69 5.57 48.21
N ASP A 517 -0.02 4.47 47.85
CA ASP A 517 1.35 4.18 48.30
C ASP A 517 2.39 5.01 47.53
N ILE A 518 2.03 5.52 46.35
CA ILE A 518 2.90 6.29 45.46
C ILE A 518 2.71 7.80 45.67
N ILE A 519 1.48 8.28 45.80
CA ILE A 519 1.18 9.70 45.99
C ILE A 519 1.69 10.19 47.36
N GLY A 520 2.31 11.36 47.37
CA GLY A 520 2.93 11.93 48.58
C GLY A 520 4.34 11.44 48.84
N THR A 521 4.90 10.60 47.96
CA THR A 521 6.33 10.25 47.98
C THR A 521 7.16 11.53 47.86
N LYS A 522 8.10 11.71 48.79
CA LYS A 522 9.01 12.86 48.85
C LYS A 522 10.41 12.51 48.38
N PHE A 523 11.02 13.46 47.69
CA PHE A 523 12.44 13.48 47.31
C PHE A 523 13.07 14.81 47.75
N LYS A 524 14.40 14.84 47.78
CA LYS A 524 15.20 16.00 48.16
C LYS A 524 15.95 16.53 46.95
N LEU A 525 15.73 17.80 46.62
CA LEU A 525 16.48 18.52 45.59
C LEU A 525 17.74 19.15 46.21
N VAL A 526 18.89 18.90 45.60
CA VAL A 526 20.17 19.51 45.97
C VAL A 526 20.74 20.24 44.74
N ASN A 527 21.31 21.43 44.91
CA ASN A 527 21.96 22.12 43.79
C ASN A 527 23.39 21.61 43.61
N SER A 528 23.83 21.40 42.36
CA SER A 528 25.19 20.94 42.05
C SER A 528 26.28 21.87 42.58
N SER A 529 26.00 23.17 42.72
CA SER A 529 26.92 24.15 43.32
C SER A 529 27.19 23.90 44.81
N ASP A 530 26.25 23.28 45.52
CA ASP A 530 26.30 23.12 46.98
C ASP A 530 27.15 21.91 47.42
N TYR A 531 27.58 21.09 46.46
CA TYR A 531 28.62 20.05 46.67
C TYR A 531 29.98 20.64 47.02
N TYR A 532 30.19 21.92 46.73
CA TYR A 532 31.47 22.57 46.84
C TYR A 532 31.53 23.52 48.04
N GLU A 533 32.57 23.39 48.85
CA GLU A 533 32.85 24.31 49.95
C GLU A 533 34.12 25.13 49.64
N TYR A 534 34.08 26.43 49.92
CA TYR A 534 35.22 27.32 49.68
C TYR A 534 36.31 27.10 50.72
N ASP A 535 37.49 26.70 50.27
CA ASP A 535 38.68 26.59 51.12
C ASP A 535 39.44 27.92 51.12
N SER A 536 39.29 28.67 52.21
CA SER A 536 39.96 29.98 52.38
C SER A 536 41.49 29.91 52.46
N GLN A 537 42.08 28.74 52.77
CA GLN A 537 43.53 28.56 52.87
C GLN A 537 44.17 28.40 51.49
N TYR A 538 43.49 27.71 50.58
CA TYR A 538 43.99 27.42 49.23
C TYR A 538 43.31 28.25 48.13
N GLN A 539 42.30 29.06 48.50
CA GLN A 539 41.49 29.89 47.59
C GLN A 539 40.84 29.09 46.45
N VAL A 540 40.50 27.83 46.70
CA VAL A 540 39.85 26.91 45.76
C VAL A 540 38.56 26.38 46.32
N TRP A 541 37.67 25.95 45.45
CA TRP A 541 36.47 25.21 45.83
C TRP A 541 36.74 23.72 45.86
N LYS A 542 36.50 23.08 47.01
CA LYS A 542 36.74 21.65 47.21
C LYS A 542 35.42 20.88 47.13
N ASP A 543 35.42 19.81 46.32
CA ASP A 543 34.32 18.86 46.25
C ASP A 543 34.17 18.10 47.58
N LYS A 544 32.95 18.05 48.12
CA LYS A 544 32.62 17.38 49.38
C LYS A 544 31.70 16.17 49.18
N THR A 545 31.49 15.72 47.95
CA THR A 545 30.68 14.53 47.64
C THR A 545 31.20 13.25 48.31
N ASP A 546 32.52 13.12 48.49
CA ASP A 546 33.13 11.98 49.21
C ASP A 546 32.89 12.01 50.74
N ASN A 547 32.35 13.11 51.29
CA ASN A 547 32.08 13.25 52.72
C ASN A 547 30.62 12.91 53.04
N GLU A 548 30.39 11.69 53.53
CA GLU A 548 29.05 11.18 53.83
C GLU A 548 28.25 12.06 54.81
N ASP A 549 28.89 12.57 55.88
CA ASP A 549 28.21 13.40 56.88
C ASP A 549 27.79 14.76 56.31
N TYR A 550 28.65 15.36 55.47
CA TYR A 550 28.34 16.59 54.74
C TYR A 550 27.15 16.36 53.81
N MET A 551 27.20 15.31 52.99
CA MET A 551 26.14 15.00 52.03
C MET A 551 24.81 14.66 52.72
N LYS A 552 24.81 13.92 53.83
CA LYS A 552 23.60 13.68 54.62
C LYS A 552 22.99 14.97 55.14
N SER A 553 23.80 15.89 55.65
CA SER A 553 23.33 17.20 56.11
C SER A 553 22.80 18.07 54.97
N LEU A 554 23.45 18.02 53.80
CA LEU A 554 23.07 18.78 52.61
C LEU A 554 21.72 18.30 52.06
N VAL A 555 21.55 16.97 51.92
CA VAL A 555 20.31 16.35 51.45
C VAL A 555 19.15 16.62 52.42
N ALA A 556 19.38 16.51 53.74
CA ALA A 556 18.35 16.80 54.74
C ALA A 556 17.83 18.25 54.67
N ASN A 557 18.73 19.19 54.37
CA ASN A 557 18.41 20.62 54.19
C ASN A 557 17.88 20.96 52.77
N GLY A 558 17.89 20.00 51.84
CA GLY A 558 17.39 20.17 50.48
C GLY A 558 15.88 20.40 50.41
N GLU A 559 15.43 21.01 49.31
CA GLU A 559 14.01 21.30 49.05
C GLU A 559 13.20 20.01 48.80
N ASP A 560 11.98 19.94 49.33
CA ASP A 560 11.10 18.78 49.13
C ASP A 560 10.45 18.82 47.73
N LEU A 561 10.73 17.80 46.92
CA LEU A 561 9.96 17.46 45.71
C LEU A 561 8.91 16.41 46.07
N THR A 562 7.65 16.61 45.66
CA THR A 562 6.54 15.71 46.04
C THR A 562 5.82 15.15 44.82
N VAL A 563 5.55 13.84 44.83
CA VAL A 563 4.66 13.22 43.83
C VAL A 563 3.20 13.57 44.13
N VAL A 564 2.58 14.37 43.26
CA VAL A 564 1.21 14.89 43.45
C VAL A 564 0.15 14.21 42.58
N GLY A 565 0.56 13.42 41.59
CA GLY A 565 -0.37 12.70 40.72
C GLY A 565 0.23 11.49 40.03
N ILE A 566 -0.65 10.70 39.42
CA ILE A 566 -0.36 9.54 38.59
C ILE A 566 -1.18 9.66 37.31
N VAL A 567 -0.52 9.53 36.17
CA VAL A 567 -1.11 9.65 34.84
C VAL A 567 -0.82 8.40 34.02
N LYS A 568 -1.76 8.06 33.15
CA LYS A 568 -1.68 6.92 32.26
C LYS A 568 -2.06 7.36 30.84
N PRO A 569 -1.36 6.89 29.79
CA PRO A 569 -1.81 7.11 28.42
C PRO A 569 -3.29 6.69 28.25
N ALA A 570 -4.10 7.52 27.59
CA ALA A 570 -5.50 7.21 27.33
C ALA A 570 -5.61 5.93 26.46
N GLU A 571 -6.67 5.14 26.64
CA GLU A 571 -6.83 3.85 25.90
C GLU A 571 -6.84 4.02 24.38
N ASP A 572 -7.17 5.22 23.89
CA ASP A 572 -7.26 5.56 22.48
C ASP A 572 -6.07 6.36 21.94
N ALA A 573 -5.11 6.73 22.80
CA ALA A 573 -3.89 7.44 22.43
C ALA A 573 -2.94 6.51 21.67
N LYS A 574 -2.57 6.89 20.44
CA LYS A 574 -1.65 6.10 19.59
C LYS A 574 -0.18 6.38 19.83
N ALA A 575 0.12 7.45 20.54
CA ALA A 575 1.46 7.97 20.82
C ALA A 575 1.51 8.49 22.26
N SER A 576 2.66 8.32 22.94
CA SER A 576 2.85 8.72 24.34
C SER A 576 3.94 9.79 24.40
N SER A 577 3.56 11.06 24.51
CA SER A 577 4.54 12.18 24.54
C SER A 577 5.44 12.22 25.79
N LEU A 578 5.06 11.55 26.87
CA LEU A 578 5.83 11.44 28.11
C LEU A 578 6.39 10.02 28.29
N SER A 579 7.67 9.93 28.63
CA SER A 579 8.32 8.67 29.01
C SER A 579 7.73 8.11 30.31
N PRO A 580 7.47 6.78 30.41
CA PRO A 580 7.09 6.14 31.66
C PRO A 580 8.15 6.33 32.75
N GLY A 581 7.76 6.83 33.92
CA GLY A 581 8.71 7.26 34.97
C GLY A 581 8.12 8.32 35.90
N ILE A 582 8.98 9.15 36.50
CA ILE A 582 8.62 10.33 37.28
C ILE A 582 8.86 11.56 36.42
N ALA A 583 7.79 12.22 35.99
CA ALA A 583 7.87 13.42 35.17
C ALA A 583 7.84 14.69 36.05
N TYR A 584 8.74 15.64 35.78
CA TYR A 584 8.85 16.92 36.49
C TYR A 584 8.70 18.11 35.52
N PRO A 585 8.14 19.24 35.96
CA PRO A 585 7.92 20.39 35.08
C PRO A 585 9.23 21.12 34.74
N THR A 586 9.31 21.75 33.56
CA THR A 586 10.44 22.60 33.11
C THR A 586 10.77 23.73 34.10
N SER A 587 9.78 24.15 34.91
CA SER A 587 9.98 25.14 35.97
C SER A 587 10.97 24.69 37.06
N LEU A 588 11.12 23.38 37.28
CA LEU A 588 12.14 22.82 38.17
C LEU A 588 13.55 23.06 37.62
N THR A 589 13.78 22.73 36.34
CA THR A 589 15.05 22.94 35.64
C THR A 589 15.45 24.42 35.70
N LYS A 590 14.49 25.31 35.46
CA LYS A 590 14.69 26.75 35.55
C LYS A 590 15.05 27.20 36.96
N HIS A 591 14.35 26.69 37.99
CA HIS A 591 14.66 26.98 39.38
C HIS A 591 16.08 26.56 39.75
N VAL A 592 16.49 25.33 39.39
CA VAL A 592 17.85 24.82 39.65
C VAL A 592 18.91 25.69 38.98
N ALA A 593 18.73 26.03 37.70
CA ALA A 593 19.66 26.89 36.97
C ALA A 593 19.75 28.31 37.57
N GLU A 594 18.62 28.89 38.01
CA GLU A 594 18.60 30.20 38.68
C GLU A 594 19.27 30.17 40.06
N GLN A 595 19.20 29.06 40.80
CA GLN A 595 19.92 28.89 42.07
C GLN A 595 21.43 28.73 41.83
N ALA A 596 21.82 27.91 40.84
CA ALA A 596 23.21 27.77 40.45
C ALA A 596 23.84 29.13 40.09
N ALA A 597 23.15 29.98 39.31
CA ALA A 597 23.60 31.33 38.98
C ALA A 597 23.76 32.27 40.20
N LYS A 598 23.01 32.04 41.29
CA LYS A 598 23.13 32.80 42.55
C LYS A 598 24.25 32.30 43.45
N SER A 599 24.75 31.08 43.23
CA SER A 599 25.81 30.48 44.02
C SER A 599 27.12 31.27 43.92
N GLU A 600 27.89 31.28 44.99
CA GLU A 600 29.14 32.05 45.06
C GLU A 600 30.22 31.46 44.15
N ILE A 601 30.28 30.13 44.01
CA ILE A 601 31.20 29.43 43.12
C ILE A 601 30.98 29.79 41.65
N VAL A 602 29.71 29.84 41.21
CA VAL A 602 29.37 30.23 39.83
C VAL A 602 29.66 31.71 39.60
N LYS A 603 29.32 32.60 40.54
CA LYS A 603 29.67 34.03 40.45
C LYS A 603 31.17 34.25 40.31
N GLN A 604 31.99 33.50 41.05
CA GLN A 604 33.44 33.56 40.95
C GLN A 604 33.95 33.05 39.59
N GLN A 605 33.38 31.96 39.05
CA GLN A 605 33.75 31.44 37.73
C GLN A 605 33.36 32.42 36.61
N LEU A 606 32.17 33.02 36.68
CA LEU A 606 31.69 34.03 35.71
C LEU A 606 32.51 35.34 35.77
N ALA A 607 32.98 35.73 36.96
CA ALA A 607 33.79 36.95 37.12
C ALA A 607 35.20 36.81 36.53
N ASN A 608 35.77 35.59 36.50
CA ASN A 608 37.09 35.30 35.97
C ASN A 608 37.07 34.11 34.99
N PRO A 609 36.69 34.32 33.71
CA PRO A 609 36.52 33.22 32.75
C PRO A 609 37.79 32.44 32.43
N ASP A 610 38.96 33.06 32.57
CA ASP A 610 40.24 32.43 32.27
C ASP A 610 40.77 31.56 33.41
N VAL A 611 40.18 31.62 34.61
CA VAL A 611 40.68 30.97 35.83
C VAL A 611 39.72 29.87 36.27
N ASN A 612 40.24 28.67 36.51
CA ASN A 612 39.48 27.53 37.01
C ASN A 612 39.25 27.69 38.52
N VAL A 613 37.99 27.78 38.96
CA VAL A 613 37.63 27.95 40.38
C VAL A 613 37.99 26.76 41.28
N PHE A 614 38.21 25.56 40.71
CA PHE A 614 38.59 24.36 41.45
C PHE A 614 40.09 24.27 41.71
N THR A 615 40.91 24.94 40.87
CA THR A 615 42.39 24.88 40.98
C THR A 615 43.03 26.24 41.20
N ASN A 616 42.28 27.33 41.04
CA ASN A 616 42.74 28.72 41.08
C ASN A 616 43.87 29.03 40.09
N LYS A 617 43.90 28.31 38.95
CA LYS A 617 44.89 28.44 37.87
C LYS A 617 44.22 28.75 36.55
N LYS A 618 44.99 29.26 35.57
CA LYS A 618 44.41 29.51 34.25
C LYS A 618 44.06 28.22 33.52
N PHE A 619 42.95 28.20 32.80
CA PHE A 619 42.63 27.08 31.91
C PHE A 619 43.78 26.88 30.91
N GLY A 620 44.34 25.67 30.87
CA GLY A 620 45.48 25.33 30.01
C GLY A 620 46.88 25.49 30.65
N GLU A 621 47.01 25.96 31.89
CA GLU A 621 48.28 25.84 32.64
C GLU A 621 48.51 24.39 33.08
N LYS A 622 49.66 23.82 32.74
CA LYS A 622 50.05 22.47 33.21
C LYS A 622 50.35 22.52 34.71
N ASP A 623 49.62 21.75 35.50
CA ASP A 623 49.86 21.59 36.93
C ASP A 623 51.25 21.01 37.21
N SER A 624 52.06 21.71 38.01
CA SER A 624 53.37 21.24 38.48
C SER A 624 53.40 20.80 39.94
N GLU A 625 52.29 20.83 40.69
CA GLU A 625 52.33 20.62 42.16
C GLU A 625 51.24 19.72 42.77
N ASN A 626 50.34 19.12 41.99
CA ASN A 626 49.48 18.02 42.47
C ASN A 626 49.63 16.76 41.60
N GLY A 627 50.87 16.50 41.19
CA GLY A 627 51.24 15.23 40.57
C GLY A 627 51.56 14.20 41.65
N PHE A 628 51.11 12.97 41.43
CA PHE A 628 51.70 11.74 41.97
C PHE A 628 53.15 11.97 42.45
N SER A 629 53.44 11.79 43.74
CA SER A 629 54.78 12.04 44.30
C SER A 629 55.83 11.25 43.52
N MET A 630 56.77 11.94 42.87
CA MET A 630 57.85 11.30 42.11
C MET A 630 58.72 10.37 42.98
N ASP A 631 58.73 10.58 44.30
CA ASP A 631 59.45 9.75 45.27
C ASP A 631 58.95 8.29 45.34
N SER A 632 57.75 7.98 44.84
CA SER A 632 57.24 6.60 44.74
C SER A 632 57.52 5.94 43.37
N LEU A 633 57.97 6.71 42.37
CA LEU A 633 58.16 6.22 41.00
C LEU A 633 59.53 5.54 40.78
N PHE A 634 60.51 5.79 41.63
CA PHE A 634 61.85 5.21 41.51
C PHE A 634 62.47 4.83 42.86
N THR A 635 63.18 3.72 42.87
CA THR A 635 64.04 3.26 43.97
C THR A 635 65.50 3.36 43.57
N VAL A 636 66.33 3.89 44.45
CA VAL A 636 67.78 4.03 44.21
C VAL A 636 68.52 2.95 44.99
N ASP A 637 69.27 2.09 44.27
CA ASP A 637 70.16 1.11 44.88
C ASP A 637 71.47 1.81 45.31
N GLU A 638 71.57 2.13 46.60
CA GLU A 638 72.72 2.82 47.19
C GLU A 638 74.05 2.06 47.00
N ALA A 639 74.03 0.72 46.95
CA ALA A 639 75.23 -0.09 46.79
C ALA A 639 75.69 -0.13 45.33
N ALA A 640 74.76 -0.13 44.37
CA ALA A 640 75.05 0.02 42.95
C ALA A 640 75.56 1.43 42.62
N LEU A 641 74.93 2.46 43.22
CA LEU A 641 75.34 3.85 43.07
C LEU A 641 76.78 4.03 43.57
N GLN A 642 77.15 3.47 44.73
CA GLN A 642 78.51 3.57 45.27
C GLN A 642 79.58 2.88 44.40
N LYS A 643 79.23 1.80 43.70
CA LYS A 643 80.13 1.14 42.73
C LYS A 643 80.28 1.91 41.43
N ALA A 644 79.28 2.71 41.06
CA ALA A 644 79.33 3.55 39.88
C ALA A 644 80.34 4.70 40.02
N PHE A 645 80.76 5.06 41.24
CA PHE A 645 81.76 6.11 41.51
C PHE A 645 83.11 5.52 41.94
N GLY A 646 84.11 5.58 41.05
CA GLY A 646 85.52 5.29 41.32
C GLY A 646 86.34 6.55 41.61
N PHE A 647 87.26 6.49 42.57
CA PHE A 647 88.11 7.62 42.96
C PHE A 647 89.58 7.35 42.62
N ASP A 648 90.20 8.24 41.83
CA ASP A 648 91.65 8.20 41.57
C ASP A 648 92.37 9.23 42.47
N ALA A 649 93.09 8.72 43.47
CA ALA A 649 93.81 9.55 44.44
C ALA A 649 94.95 10.39 43.81
N SER A 650 95.37 10.09 42.58
CA SER A 650 96.48 10.75 41.88
C SER A 650 96.06 12.09 41.23
N ALA A 651 94.78 12.24 40.89
CA ALA A 651 94.24 13.37 40.14
C ALA A 651 93.87 14.58 41.02
N MET A 652 93.81 14.38 42.34
CA MET A 652 93.27 15.37 43.29
C MET A 652 94.14 16.61 43.49
N ASN A 653 95.44 16.54 43.14
CA ASN A 653 96.39 17.64 43.33
C ASN A 653 96.29 18.78 42.30
N ASN A 654 95.49 18.63 41.24
CA ASN A 654 95.31 19.67 40.20
C ASN A 654 93.92 20.35 40.20
N LEU A 655 93.04 20.05 41.16
CA LEU A 655 91.68 20.61 41.20
C LEU A 655 91.59 22.06 41.71
N GLY A 656 92.71 22.67 42.11
CA GLY A 656 92.71 23.90 42.88
C GLY A 656 92.28 25.18 42.15
N ASN A 657 92.04 25.20 40.82
CA ASN A 657 91.83 26.46 40.10
C ASN A 657 90.95 26.45 38.84
N SER A 658 90.08 25.46 38.59
CA SER A 658 89.20 25.51 37.39
C SER A 658 87.81 24.87 37.50
N LEU A 659 87.20 24.83 38.68
CA LEU A 659 85.83 24.30 38.83
C LEU A 659 84.83 25.43 39.03
N ASP A 660 84.30 25.94 37.92
CA ASP A 660 83.11 26.80 37.91
C ASP A 660 81.85 25.92 37.84
N PHE A 661 81.29 25.61 39.01
CA PHE A 661 80.08 24.80 39.18
C PHE A 661 78.79 25.56 38.79
N GLY A 662 78.86 26.87 38.54
CA GLY A 662 77.67 27.70 38.33
C GLY A 662 77.09 27.69 36.91
N ASN A 663 77.92 27.41 35.89
CA ASN A 663 77.53 27.53 34.47
C ASN A 663 77.82 26.31 33.58
N SER A 664 78.43 25.24 34.12
CA SER A 664 78.88 24.08 33.33
C SER A 664 77.96 22.85 33.41
N LEU A 665 77.05 22.79 34.38
CA LEU A 665 76.09 21.69 34.56
C LEU A 665 74.68 22.12 34.16
N ASN A 666 74.43 22.22 32.85
CA ASN A 666 73.09 22.50 32.33
C ASN A 666 72.25 21.19 32.29
N LEU A 667 71.91 20.69 33.48
CA LEU A 667 71.13 19.46 33.68
C LEU A 667 69.70 19.58 33.10
N SER A 668 69.20 20.79 32.89
CA SER A 668 67.89 21.01 32.24
C SER A 668 67.85 20.56 30.77
N GLU A 669 68.97 20.55 30.05
CA GLU A 669 69.00 20.05 28.67
C GLU A 669 69.13 18.53 28.60
N SER A 670 69.81 17.89 29.56
CA SER A 670 69.95 16.43 29.64
C SER A 670 68.74 15.74 30.27
N MET A 671 67.93 16.45 31.06
CA MET A 671 66.67 15.96 31.62
C MET A 671 65.44 16.24 30.74
N ASN A 672 65.64 16.63 29.48
CA ASN A 672 64.54 16.94 28.58
C ASN A 672 63.93 15.67 27.96
N LEU A 673 62.89 15.13 28.61
CA LEU A 673 62.17 13.93 28.16
C LEU A 673 61.71 14.02 26.70
N SER A 674 61.41 15.22 26.19
CA SER A 674 60.93 15.37 24.81
C SER A 674 61.98 15.01 23.76
N LYS A 675 63.29 15.14 24.06
CA LYS A 675 64.38 14.72 23.17
C LYS A 675 64.69 13.23 23.34
N ALA A 676 64.53 12.66 24.54
CA ALA A 676 64.75 11.23 24.78
C ALA A 676 63.75 10.36 23.99
N PHE A 677 62.49 10.79 23.90
CA PHE A 677 61.46 10.19 23.05
C PHE A 677 61.69 10.38 21.53
N GLN A 678 62.59 11.27 21.10
CA GLN A 678 62.91 11.50 19.69
C GLN A 678 64.05 10.62 19.16
N THR A 679 64.87 10.03 20.04
CA THR A 679 66.11 9.31 19.66
C THR A 679 66.03 7.77 19.68
N GLY A 680 64.98 7.18 20.25
CA GLY A 680 64.64 5.76 20.09
C GLY A 680 63.56 5.60 19.01
N SER A 681 63.68 4.57 18.16
CA SER A 681 62.89 4.34 16.94
C SER A 681 61.47 4.94 16.93
N ASN A 682 61.25 5.86 15.99
CA ASN A 682 60.05 6.67 15.85
C ASN A 682 58.83 5.92 15.27
N THR A 683 58.62 4.66 15.67
CA THR A 683 57.48 3.85 15.26
C THR A 683 57.08 2.95 16.41
N LEU A 684 55.96 3.28 17.08
CA LEU A 684 55.17 2.25 17.75
C LEU A 684 54.77 1.25 16.65
N ASP A 685 55.39 0.07 16.65
CA ASP A 685 55.08 -0.96 15.68
C ASP A 685 53.78 -1.66 16.10
N LEU A 686 52.67 -1.04 15.73
CA LEU A 686 51.33 -1.58 15.94
C LEU A 686 51.01 -2.71 14.95
N SER A 687 51.91 -3.04 14.01
CA SER A 687 51.64 -3.97 12.92
C SER A 687 51.57 -5.45 13.36
N GLY A 688 51.94 -5.74 14.61
CA GLY A 688 51.83 -7.07 15.24
C GLY A 688 50.89 -7.16 16.44
N LEU A 689 50.18 -6.09 16.81
CA LEU A 689 49.25 -6.08 17.96
C LEU A 689 47.99 -6.93 17.72
N LEU A 690 47.61 -7.07 16.46
CA LEU A 690 46.53 -7.93 16.01
C LEU A 690 47.14 -8.95 15.08
N ASN A 691 47.37 -10.16 15.58
CA ASN A 691 47.79 -11.26 14.74
C ASN A 691 46.53 -11.88 14.12
N PRO A 692 46.25 -11.68 12.81
CA PRO A 692 45.02 -12.17 12.21
C PRO A 692 44.89 -13.70 12.28
N ASP A 693 46.02 -14.41 12.39
CA ASP A 693 46.07 -15.86 12.53
C ASP A 693 45.74 -16.35 13.96
N SER A 694 45.69 -15.48 14.97
CA SER A 694 45.26 -15.81 16.34
C SER A 694 43.80 -15.43 16.64
N LEU A 695 43.08 -14.88 15.66
CA LEU A 695 41.62 -14.69 15.71
C LEU A 695 40.92 -16.04 15.45
N ASN A 696 41.17 -17.01 16.32
CA ASN A 696 40.41 -18.26 16.27
C ASN A 696 39.11 -18.04 17.04
N LEU A 697 38.07 -17.60 16.32
CA LEU A 697 36.71 -17.57 16.84
C LEU A 697 36.34 -18.98 17.24
N ASP A 698 36.26 -19.25 18.54
CA ASP A 698 35.77 -20.52 19.05
C ASP A 698 34.25 -20.59 18.84
N LEU A 699 33.88 -21.09 17.67
CA LEU A 699 32.49 -21.29 17.25
C LEU A 699 31.93 -22.62 17.79
N SER A 700 32.61 -23.31 18.71
CA SER A 700 32.14 -24.58 19.26
C SER A 700 30.81 -24.47 20.01
N GLY A 701 30.48 -23.27 20.51
CA GLY A 701 29.19 -22.93 21.12
C GLY A 701 28.11 -22.45 20.13
N MET A 702 28.39 -22.38 18.82
CA MET A 702 27.33 -22.10 17.86
C MET A 702 26.29 -23.22 17.93
N PRO A 703 24.99 -22.90 18.06
CA PRO A 703 23.95 -23.90 17.90
C PRO A 703 24.16 -24.54 16.53
N GLN A 704 24.44 -25.84 16.48
CA GLN A 704 24.55 -26.54 15.21
C GLN A 704 23.17 -26.50 14.57
N MET A 705 23.11 -26.06 13.32
CA MET A 705 21.87 -26.06 12.56
C MET A 705 21.46 -27.52 12.34
N ASN A 706 20.68 -28.04 13.28
CA ASN A 706 20.17 -29.40 13.21
C ASN A 706 19.02 -29.40 12.21
N LEU A 707 19.34 -29.78 10.98
CA LEU A 707 18.37 -29.92 9.89
C LEU A 707 17.18 -30.82 10.31
N GLY A 708 17.39 -31.75 11.25
CA GLY A 708 16.33 -32.58 11.82
C GLY A 708 15.33 -31.80 12.67
N GLU A 709 15.77 -30.86 13.51
CA GLU A 709 14.90 -30.00 14.33
C GLU A 709 14.17 -28.95 13.49
N ILE A 710 14.82 -28.44 12.44
CA ILE A 710 14.19 -27.51 11.50
C ILE A 710 13.04 -28.22 10.78
N VAL A 711 13.27 -29.43 10.29
CA VAL A 711 12.25 -30.21 9.58
C VAL A 711 11.14 -30.69 10.51
N SER A 712 11.45 -31.06 11.76
CA SER A 712 10.43 -31.49 12.73
C SER A 712 9.48 -30.37 13.16
N ASN A 713 9.90 -29.11 13.02
CA ASN A 713 9.11 -27.93 13.40
C ASN A 713 8.39 -27.26 12.21
N LEU A 714 8.52 -27.83 11.00
CA LEU A 714 7.79 -27.39 9.82
C LEU A 714 6.42 -28.09 9.78
N ASP A 715 5.34 -27.33 9.96
CA ASP A 715 3.98 -27.82 9.81
C ASP A 715 3.51 -27.57 8.37
N LEU A 716 3.87 -28.47 7.47
CA LEU A 716 3.59 -28.38 6.04
C LEU A 716 2.24 -29.02 5.72
N LYS A 717 1.26 -28.17 5.39
CA LYS A 717 -0.02 -28.63 4.84
C LYS A 717 0.17 -28.95 3.36
N VAL A 718 0.08 -30.23 3.02
CA VAL A 718 0.20 -30.71 1.64
C VAL A 718 -1.14 -30.55 0.93
N SER A 719 -1.13 -29.93 -0.25
CA SER A 719 -2.32 -29.79 -1.10
C SER A 719 -2.68 -31.16 -1.73
N PRO A 720 -3.90 -31.71 -1.48
CA PRO A 720 -4.34 -32.95 -2.12
C PRO A 720 -4.36 -32.86 -3.65
N ASP A 721 -4.67 -31.68 -4.19
CA ASP A 721 -4.70 -31.44 -5.63
C ASP A 721 -3.28 -31.38 -6.23
N GLY A 722 -2.32 -30.81 -5.50
CA GLY A 722 -0.91 -30.81 -5.90
C GLY A 722 -0.33 -32.23 -5.98
N MET A 723 -0.71 -33.10 -5.04
CA MET A 723 -0.26 -34.51 -5.02
C MET A 723 -0.80 -35.27 -6.22
N LYS A 724 -2.06 -35.05 -6.55
CA LYS A 724 -2.70 -35.62 -7.74
C LYS A 724 -2.04 -35.15 -9.03
N GLN A 725 -1.69 -33.87 -9.09
CA GLN A 725 -1.04 -33.28 -10.27
C GLN A 725 0.39 -33.81 -10.47
N MET A 726 1.15 -33.96 -9.39
CA MET A 726 2.47 -34.60 -9.40
C MET A 726 2.39 -36.06 -9.86
N ALA A 727 1.47 -36.84 -9.28
CA ALA A 727 1.27 -38.24 -9.65
C ALA A 727 0.88 -38.39 -11.13
N CYS A 728 -0.06 -37.57 -11.62
CA CYS A 728 -0.45 -37.58 -13.03
C CYS A 728 0.70 -37.16 -13.96
N GLY A 729 1.49 -36.14 -13.60
CA GLY A 729 2.64 -35.69 -14.38
C GLY A 729 3.73 -36.75 -14.49
N LEU A 730 4.09 -37.37 -13.36
CA LEU A 730 5.10 -38.43 -13.30
C LEU A 730 4.65 -39.70 -14.02
N LEU A 731 3.38 -40.10 -13.89
CA LEU A 731 2.83 -41.26 -14.60
C LEU A 731 2.80 -41.02 -16.12
N THR A 732 2.44 -39.82 -16.56
CA THR A 732 2.43 -39.46 -17.98
C THR A 732 3.85 -39.48 -18.55
N GLY A 733 4.82 -38.89 -17.84
CA GLY A 733 6.21 -38.90 -18.28
C GLY A 733 6.87 -40.29 -18.21
N TYR A 734 6.51 -41.13 -17.23
CA TYR A 734 6.95 -42.52 -17.17
C TYR A 734 6.40 -43.36 -18.33
N GLN A 735 5.15 -43.14 -18.73
CA GLN A 735 4.59 -43.78 -19.93
C GLN A 735 5.31 -43.34 -21.21
N GLU A 736 5.74 -42.09 -21.30
CA GLU A 736 6.56 -41.61 -22.43
C GLU A 736 7.95 -42.25 -22.43
N TYR A 737 8.57 -42.41 -21.25
CA TYR A 737 9.84 -43.10 -21.06
C TYR A 737 9.76 -44.59 -21.45
N ALA A 738 8.70 -45.28 -21.04
CA ALA A 738 8.41 -46.67 -21.34
C ALA A 738 8.31 -46.96 -22.85
N LYS A 739 7.82 -46.02 -23.68
CA LYS A 739 7.80 -46.18 -25.15
C LYS A 739 9.20 -46.37 -25.77
N THR A 740 10.23 -45.87 -25.10
CA THR A 740 11.63 -45.97 -25.56
C THR A 740 12.45 -47.01 -24.82
N HIS A 741 11.90 -47.58 -23.74
CA HIS A 741 12.50 -48.62 -22.89
C HIS A 741 11.44 -49.72 -22.66
N PRO A 742 11.25 -50.64 -23.61
CA PRO A 742 10.20 -51.68 -23.56
C PRO A 742 10.26 -52.55 -22.30
N GLU A 743 11.45 -52.72 -21.72
CA GLU A 743 11.67 -53.42 -20.44
C GLU A 743 11.05 -52.73 -19.22
N ALA A 744 10.63 -51.46 -19.36
CA ALA A 744 9.97 -50.66 -18.34
C ALA A 744 8.50 -50.36 -18.67
N ASP A 745 7.95 -50.97 -19.74
CA ASP A 745 6.56 -50.76 -20.16
C ASP A 745 5.60 -51.75 -19.50
N TYR A 746 5.18 -51.42 -18.28
CA TYR A 746 4.26 -52.24 -17.50
C TYR A 746 2.78 -52.03 -17.85
N SER A 747 2.44 -51.26 -18.88
CA SER A 747 1.05 -50.95 -19.23
C SER A 747 0.22 -52.19 -19.63
N GLY A 748 0.89 -53.24 -20.12
CA GLY A 748 0.30 -54.54 -20.47
C GLY A 748 0.27 -55.57 -19.34
N LEU A 749 0.79 -55.26 -18.14
CA LEU A 749 1.07 -56.25 -17.08
C LEU A 749 -0.16 -57.04 -16.63
N GLY A 750 -1.34 -56.41 -16.61
CA GLY A 750 -2.60 -57.11 -16.30
C GLY A 750 -3.02 -58.10 -17.38
N GLU A 751 -2.83 -57.77 -18.66
CA GLU A 751 -3.09 -58.67 -19.79
C GLU A 751 -2.06 -59.80 -19.84
N ASP A 752 -0.80 -59.50 -19.54
CA ASP A 752 0.31 -60.44 -19.49
C ASP A 752 0.17 -61.44 -18.34
N PHE A 753 -0.23 -60.97 -17.15
CA PHE A 753 -0.56 -61.85 -16.02
C PHE A 753 -1.80 -62.69 -16.33
N THR A 754 -2.81 -62.13 -16.98
CA THR A 754 -3.98 -62.88 -17.44
C THR A 754 -3.60 -63.94 -18.51
N ALA A 755 -2.62 -63.66 -19.36
CA ALA A 755 -2.06 -64.62 -20.31
C ALA A 755 -1.27 -65.72 -19.59
N PHE A 756 -0.47 -65.37 -18.57
CA PHE A 756 0.21 -66.31 -17.70
C PHE A 756 -0.78 -67.26 -17.00
N LEU A 757 -1.87 -66.75 -16.42
CA LEU A 757 -2.90 -67.58 -15.76
C LEU A 757 -3.55 -68.60 -16.71
N LYS A 758 -3.49 -68.38 -18.03
CA LYS A 758 -3.96 -69.32 -19.05
C LYS A 758 -2.92 -70.38 -19.44
N THR A 759 -1.66 -70.24 -19.05
CA THR A 759 -0.61 -71.22 -19.29
C THR A 759 -0.79 -72.47 -18.44
N ASP A 760 -0.25 -73.60 -18.92
CA ASP A 760 -0.30 -74.86 -18.18
C ASP A 760 0.53 -74.82 -16.89
N ALA A 761 1.54 -73.93 -16.81
CA ALA A 761 2.33 -73.69 -15.62
C ALA A 761 1.52 -73.02 -14.51
N ALA A 762 0.79 -71.94 -14.80
CA ALA A 762 -0.06 -71.26 -13.82
C ALA A 762 -1.26 -72.13 -13.39
N LYS A 763 -1.89 -72.84 -14.34
CA LYS A 763 -2.96 -73.80 -14.03
C LYS A 763 -2.49 -74.91 -13.10
N LYS A 764 -1.23 -75.35 -13.23
CA LYS A 764 -0.62 -76.34 -12.35
C LYS A 764 -0.36 -75.76 -10.96
N ILE A 765 0.19 -74.56 -10.85
CA ILE A 765 0.41 -73.84 -9.57
C ILE A 765 -0.91 -73.68 -8.81
N ILE A 766 -1.97 -73.23 -9.50
CA ILE A 766 -3.31 -73.07 -8.92
C ILE A 766 -3.90 -74.43 -8.56
N SER A 767 -3.81 -75.44 -9.43
CA SER A 767 -4.35 -76.77 -9.14
C SER A 767 -3.66 -77.44 -7.96
N ASP A 768 -2.35 -77.30 -7.82
CA ASP A 768 -1.58 -77.95 -6.75
C ASP A 768 -1.82 -77.26 -5.40
N ASN A 769 -1.91 -75.92 -5.37
CA ASN A 769 -2.26 -75.18 -4.15
C ASN A 769 -3.75 -75.35 -3.77
N ILE A 770 -4.68 -75.37 -4.73
CA ILE A 770 -6.10 -75.69 -4.45
C ILE A 770 -6.24 -77.15 -3.99
N LYS A 771 -5.48 -78.11 -4.53
CA LYS A 771 -5.46 -79.49 -4.01
C LYS A 771 -4.90 -79.58 -2.60
N ASP A 772 -3.91 -78.76 -2.25
CA ASP A 772 -3.37 -78.72 -0.89
C ASP A 772 -4.37 -78.10 0.09
N ILE A 773 -5.09 -77.05 -0.31
CA ILE A 773 -6.21 -76.49 0.47
C ILE A 773 -7.33 -77.53 0.61
N MET A 774 -7.69 -78.23 -0.46
CA MET A 774 -8.75 -79.26 -0.48
C MET A 774 -8.35 -80.62 0.15
N LYS A 775 -7.08 -80.91 0.41
CA LYS A 775 -6.68 -82.15 1.11
C LYS A 775 -7.01 -82.13 2.61
N SER A 776 -7.30 -80.97 3.17
CA SER A 776 -7.66 -80.82 4.58
C SER A 776 -9.15 -81.08 4.88
N SER A 777 -10.03 -81.04 3.86
CA SER A 777 -11.49 -81.10 4.02
C SER A 777 -12.11 -81.87 2.85
N GLY A 778 -12.90 -82.91 3.12
CA GLY A 778 -13.34 -83.96 2.19
C GLY A 778 -13.93 -83.55 0.82
N ILE A 779 -13.94 -84.54 -0.08
CA ILE A 779 -14.13 -84.46 -1.55
C ILE A 779 -15.49 -83.86 -1.96
N VAL A 780 -15.46 -82.75 -2.71
CA VAL A 780 -16.50 -82.37 -3.70
C VAL A 780 -15.79 -81.83 -4.95
N THR A 781 -16.17 -82.34 -6.12
CA THR A 781 -15.65 -81.88 -7.42
C THR A 781 -16.43 -80.67 -7.91
N ILE A 782 -15.81 -79.48 -7.85
CA ILE A 782 -16.34 -78.22 -8.39
C ILE A 782 -15.89 -78.11 -9.86
N THR A 783 -16.81 -77.77 -10.78
CA THR A 783 -16.47 -77.54 -12.19
C THR A 783 -15.86 -76.16 -12.40
N THR A 784 -14.92 -76.06 -13.34
CA THR A 784 -14.17 -74.84 -13.66
C THR A 784 -15.07 -73.65 -14.02
N GLU A 785 -16.22 -73.92 -14.65
CA GLU A 785 -17.20 -72.91 -15.05
C GLU A 785 -17.86 -72.21 -13.84
N LYS A 786 -18.17 -72.97 -12.77
CA LYS A 786 -18.78 -72.41 -11.56
C LYS A 786 -17.82 -71.54 -10.75
N ILE A 787 -16.52 -71.83 -10.79
CA ILE A 787 -15.48 -71.00 -10.15
C ILE A 787 -15.31 -69.68 -10.90
N GLN A 788 -15.38 -69.70 -12.23
CA GLN A 788 -15.31 -68.48 -13.04
C GLN A 788 -16.48 -67.53 -12.79
N GLU A 789 -17.69 -68.06 -12.55
CA GLU A 789 -18.87 -67.26 -12.25
C GLU A 789 -18.77 -66.57 -10.87
N LEU A 790 -18.26 -67.26 -9.86
CA LEU A 790 -17.99 -66.67 -8.54
C LEU A 790 -17.01 -65.51 -8.62
N ILE A 791 -15.87 -65.73 -9.28
CA ILE A 791 -14.82 -64.71 -9.41
C ILE A 791 -15.36 -63.48 -10.14
N LYS A 792 -16.14 -63.68 -11.21
CA LYS A 792 -16.76 -62.58 -11.95
C LYS A 792 -17.68 -61.73 -11.08
N ASN A 793 -18.52 -62.35 -10.25
CA ASN A 793 -19.46 -61.64 -9.40
C ASN A 793 -18.77 -60.91 -8.23
N ILE A 794 -17.74 -61.51 -7.64
CA ILE A 794 -16.93 -60.86 -6.58
C ILE A 794 -16.18 -59.64 -7.15
N MET A 795 -15.57 -59.77 -8.33
CA MET A 795 -14.82 -58.67 -8.96
C MET A 795 -15.73 -57.50 -9.38
N ALA A 796 -16.96 -57.79 -9.84
CA ALA A 796 -17.91 -56.74 -10.19
C ALA A 796 -18.36 -55.90 -8.98
N GLY A 797 -18.61 -56.55 -7.83
CA GLY A 797 -18.94 -55.84 -6.61
C GLY A 797 -17.73 -55.13 -5.96
N TYR A 798 -16.53 -55.71 -6.10
CA TYR A 798 -15.29 -55.07 -5.67
C TYR A 798 -15.03 -53.76 -6.42
N GLU A 799 -15.22 -53.76 -7.75
CA GLU A 799 -15.06 -52.58 -8.61
C GLU A 799 -16.03 -51.45 -8.21
N GLN A 800 -17.24 -51.81 -7.79
CA GLN A 800 -18.23 -50.86 -7.30
C GLN A 800 -17.85 -50.32 -5.90
N TYR A 801 -17.35 -51.19 -5.01
CA TYR A 801 -16.91 -50.84 -3.66
C TYR A 801 -15.71 -49.86 -3.65
N ILE A 802 -14.68 -50.12 -4.47
CA ILE A 802 -13.52 -49.22 -4.57
C ILE A 802 -13.91 -47.84 -5.15
N THR A 803 -14.88 -47.81 -6.07
CA THR A 803 -15.39 -46.56 -6.66
C THR A 803 -16.18 -45.74 -5.63
N GLU A 804 -16.99 -46.38 -4.79
CA GLU A 804 -17.81 -45.71 -3.78
C GLU A 804 -16.98 -45.21 -2.59
N LYS A 805 -15.93 -45.94 -2.21
CA LYS A 805 -14.99 -45.56 -1.13
C LYS A 805 -13.85 -44.65 -1.58
N GLY A 806 -13.70 -44.45 -2.89
CA GLY A 806 -12.66 -43.58 -3.45
C GLY A 806 -11.25 -44.13 -3.27
N TYR A 807 -11.11 -45.46 -3.20
CA TYR A 807 -9.81 -46.12 -3.08
C TYR A 807 -9.11 -46.12 -4.44
N THR A 808 -7.93 -45.50 -4.50
CA THR A 808 -7.21 -45.25 -5.75
C THR A 808 -5.79 -45.80 -5.79
N ASP A 809 -5.33 -46.40 -4.69
CA ASP A 809 -3.99 -46.97 -4.59
C ASP A 809 -3.95 -48.44 -5.08
N PRO A 810 -3.29 -48.75 -6.20
CA PRO A 810 -3.23 -50.11 -6.73
C PRO A 810 -2.30 -51.04 -5.95
N GLU A 811 -1.39 -50.50 -5.13
CA GLU A 811 -0.41 -51.30 -4.37
C GLU A 811 -1.01 -51.91 -3.10
N GLN A 812 -2.15 -51.40 -2.62
CA GLN A 812 -2.92 -51.90 -1.48
C GLN A 812 -4.13 -52.75 -1.90
N PHE A 813 -4.11 -53.28 -3.12
CA PHE A 813 -5.19 -54.10 -3.68
C PHE A 813 -5.55 -55.28 -2.78
N ASP A 814 -4.56 -55.91 -2.15
CA ASP A 814 -4.73 -57.01 -1.20
C ASP A 814 -5.47 -56.58 0.07
N GLU A 815 -5.14 -55.44 0.67
CA GLU A 815 -5.86 -54.90 1.84
C GLU A 815 -7.30 -54.48 1.50
N TYR A 816 -7.52 -53.83 0.36
CA TYR A 816 -8.86 -53.37 -0.05
C TYR A 816 -9.77 -54.52 -0.46
N LEU A 817 -9.22 -55.51 -1.16
CA LEU A 817 -9.95 -56.72 -1.48
C LEU A 817 -10.29 -57.50 -0.19
N MET A 818 -9.38 -57.54 0.78
CA MET A 818 -9.62 -58.17 2.08
C MET A 818 -10.73 -57.45 2.87
N GLU A 819 -10.74 -56.11 2.88
CA GLU A 819 -11.80 -55.31 3.51
C GLU A 819 -13.15 -55.53 2.81
N TYR A 820 -13.17 -55.52 1.48
CA TYR A 820 -14.37 -55.78 0.70
C TYR A 820 -14.92 -57.20 0.94
N LEU A 821 -14.07 -58.23 0.97
CA LEU A 821 -14.48 -59.61 1.24
C LEU A 821 -15.07 -59.80 2.64
N GLN A 822 -14.84 -58.86 3.58
CA GLN A 822 -15.46 -58.85 4.90
C GLN A 822 -16.83 -58.16 4.94
N THR A 823 -17.24 -57.45 3.88
CA THR A 823 -18.56 -56.81 3.79
C THR A 823 -19.68 -57.83 3.70
N ASP A 824 -20.87 -57.44 4.15
CA ASP A 824 -22.05 -58.30 4.12
C ASP A 824 -22.47 -58.67 2.68
N GLU A 825 -22.14 -57.82 1.70
CA GLU A 825 -22.43 -58.04 0.28
C GLU A 825 -21.53 -59.13 -0.32
N ALA A 826 -20.21 -59.06 -0.10
CA ALA A 826 -19.28 -60.09 -0.55
C ALA A 826 -19.52 -61.44 0.14
N LYS A 827 -19.79 -61.42 1.46
CA LYS A 827 -20.17 -62.62 2.22
C LYS A 827 -21.44 -63.28 1.67
N LYS A 828 -22.42 -62.48 1.22
CA LYS A 828 -23.66 -62.99 0.63
C LYS A 828 -23.43 -63.62 -0.75
N ILE A 829 -22.63 -62.99 -1.62
CA ILE A 829 -22.24 -63.56 -2.93
C ILE A 829 -21.56 -64.92 -2.76
N ILE A 830 -20.65 -65.03 -1.78
CA ILE A 830 -19.95 -66.27 -1.45
C ILE A 830 -20.92 -67.31 -0.87
N SER A 831 -21.80 -66.92 0.06
CA SER A 831 -22.79 -67.83 0.67
C SER A 831 -23.80 -68.36 -0.34
N ASP A 832 -24.30 -67.53 -1.25
CA ASP A 832 -25.27 -67.93 -2.28
C ASP A 832 -24.64 -68.92 -3.28
N TRP A 833 -23.38 -68.69 -3.67
CA TRP A 833 -22.63 -69.63 -4.49
C TRP A 833 -22.33 -70.95 -3.76
N MET A 834 -21.94 -70.88 -2.48
CA MET A 834 -21.62 -72.05 -1.67
C MET A 834 -22.87 -72.95 -1.48
N SER A 835 -24.05 -72.33 -1.32
CA SER A 835 -25.35 -73.01 -1.27
C SER A 835 -25.72 -73.73 -2.58
N GLU A 836 -25.21 -73.26 -3.71
CA GLU A 836 -25.52 -73.77 -5.06
C GLU A 836 -24.59 -74.89 -5.52
N VAL A 837 -23.42 -75.03 -4.88
CA VAL A 837 -22.37 -75.99 -5.25
C VAL A 837 -22.25 -77.12 -4.22
N MET A 838 -22.69 -76.91 -2.98
CA MET A 838 -22.68 -77.91 -1.91
C MET A 838 -24.01 -77.86 -1.14
N PRO A 839 -24.90 -78.87 -1.30
CA PRO A 839 -26.16 -78.93 -0.55
C PRO A 839 -25.98 -79.25 0.94
N GLU A 840 -24.81 -79.74 1.36
CA GLU A 840 -24.49 -80.01 2.76
C GLU A 840 -23.12 -79.44 3.12
N ASP A 841 -23.11 -78.64 4.19
CA ASP A 841 -22.12 -77.67 4.67
C ASP A 841 -20.83 -78.31 5.23
N PRO A 842 -19.67 -78.22 4.55
CA PRO A 842 -18.38 -78.42 5.17
C PRO A 842 -17.66 -77.07 5.30
N LYS A 843 -17.41 -76.63 6.54
CA LYS A 843 -16.56 -75.47 6.82
C LYS A 843 -15.14 -75.70 6.28
N ILE A 844 -14.81 -75.05 5.17
CA ILE A 844 -13.43 -74.95 4.67
C ILE A 844 -12.87 -73.62 5.20
N GLU A 845 -11.97 -73.69 6.18
CA GLU A 845 -11.21 -72.51 6.63
C GLU A 845 -9.91 -72.44 5.82
N ILE A 846 -9.76 -71.38 5.00
CA ILE A 846 -8.51 -71.06 4.30
C ILE A 846 -7.66 -70.23 5.26
N THR A 847 -6.45 -70.69 5.59
CA THR A 847 -5.56 -69.93 6.47
C THR A 847 -4.82 -68.83 5.70
N PRO A 848 -4.45 -67.71 6.37
CA PRO A 848 -3.64 -66.65 5.76
C PRO A 848 -2.33 -67.19 5.15
N GLU A 849 -1.68 -68.14 5.81
CA GLU A 849 -0.45 -68.81 5.35
C GLU A 849 -0.64 -69.57 4.02
N GLN A 850 -1.84 -70.12 3.77
CA GLN A 850 -2.15 -70.82 2.52
C GLN A 850 -2.38 -69.86 1.35
N LEU A 851 -3.01 -68.71 1.62
CA LEU A 851 -3.16 -67.63 0.64
C LEU A 851 -1.82 -67.00 0.30
N GLU A 852 -0.97 -66.77 1.32
CA GLU A 852 0.38 -66.25 1.15
C GLU A 852 1.22 -67.19 0.27
N LYS A 853 1.21 -68.50 0.54
CA LYS A 853 1.91 -69.50 -0.28
C LYS A 853 1.42 -69.53 -1.74
N LEU A 854 0.11 -69.46 -1.97
CA LEU A 854 -0.46 -69.43 -3.32
C LEU A 854 -0.02 -68.17 -4.09
N SER A 855 -0.04 -67.02 -3.42
CA SER A 855 0.44 -65.76 -3.98
C SER A 855 1.91 -65.85 -4.35
N ASP A 856 2.74 -66.36 -3.43
CA ASP A 856 4.19 -66.46 -3.59
C ASP A 856 4.60 -67.41 -4.74
N ASP A 857 3.88 -68.53 -4.89
CA ASP A 857 4.08 -69.48 -6.00
C ASP A 857 3.62 -68.89 -7.34
N LEU A 858 2.52 -68.12 -7.37
CA LEU A 858 2.04 -67.46 -8.58
C LEU A 858 2.98 -66.34 -9.03
N VAL A 859 3.52 -65.55 -8.10
CA VAL A 859 4.52 -64.51 -8.40
C VAL A 859 5.79 -65.14 -8.95
N LYS A 860 6.33 -66.19 -8.31
CA LYS A 860 7.51 -66.90 -8.84
C LYS A 860 7.26 -67.51 -10.21
N GLY A 861 6.07 -68.06 -10.43
CA GLY A 861 5.65 -68.59 -11.73
C GLY A 861 5.55 -67.51 -12.80
N TYR A 862 5.01 -66.34 -12.46
CA TYR A 862 4.90 -65.22 -13.38
C TYR A 862 6.27 -64.62 -13.72
N LEU A 863 7.19 -64.49 -12.75
CA LEU A 863 8.55 -64.00 -12.99
C LEU A 863 9.32 -64.89 -13.97
N ALA A 864 9.18 -66.22 -13.86
CA ALA A 864 9.74 -67.16 -14.81
C ALA A 864 9.12 -67.00 -16.21
N TYR A 865 7.79 -66.84 -16.29
CA TYR A 865 7.07 -66.61 -17.54
C TYR A 865 7.45 -65.28 -18.21
N ALA A 866 7.60 -64.21 -17.43
CA ALA A 866 7.96 -62.89 -17.92
C ALA A 866 9.39 -62.90 -18.51
N SER A 867 10.34 -63.55 -17.82
CA SER A 867 11.70 -63.73 -18.32
C SER A 867 11.79 -64.55 -19.62
N GLU A 868 10.92 -65.55 -19.81
CA GLU A 868 10.92 -66.38 -21.03
C GLU A 868 10.28 -65.68 -22.23
N ASN A 869 9.30 -64.79 -22.01
CA ASN A 869 8.54 -64.13 -23.07
C ASN A 869 9.02 -62.69 -23.36
N GLY A 870 10.10 -62.24 -22.69
CA GLY A 870 10.65 -60.89 -22.86
C GLY A 870 9.71 -59.81 -22.33
N LEU A 871 8.88 -60.14 -21.34
CA LEU A 871 7.95 -59.23 -20.69
C LEU A 871 8.64 -58.57 -19.49
N PRO A 872 8.20 -57.36 -19.12
CA PRO A 872 8.86 -56.58 -18.09
C PRO A 872 8.67 -57.21 -16.70
N ASP A 873 9.75 -57.29 -15.94
CA ASP A 873 9.79 -57.91 -14.61
C ASP A 873 9.13 -56.98 -13.58
N PRO A 874 7.97 -57.35 -12.99
CA PRO A 874 7.28 -56.49 -12.02
C PRO A 874 8.10 -56.20 -10.77
N SER A 875 8.99 -57.12 -10.38
CA SER A 875 9.85 -56.93 -9.21
C SER A 875 10.88 -55.81 -9.43
N LYS A 876 11.14 -55.45 -10.69
CA LYS A 876 12.05 -54.37 -11.08
C LYS A 876 11.34 -53.07 -11.47
N MET A 877 10.01 -53.01 -11.32
CA MET A 877 9.24 -51.81 -11.64
C MET A 877 9.75 -50.59 -10.85
N GLY A 878 10.05 -50.78 -9.57
CA GLY A 878 10.66 -49.74 -8.73
C GLY A 878 12.04 -49.31 -9.23
N GLU A 879 12.88 -50.23 -9.70
CA GLU A 879 14.21 -49.89 -10.26
C GLU A 879 14.08 -49.05 -11.54
N HIS A 880 13.17 -49.43 -12.43
CA HIS A 880 12.94 -48.72 -13.69
C HIS A 880 12.26 -47.37 -13.50
N PHE A 881 11.34 -47.26 -12.54
CA PHE A 881 10.75 -45.98 -12.15
C PHE A 881 11.80 -45.05 -11.52
N MET A 882 12.69 -45.58 -10.68
CA MET A 882 13.83 -44.83 -10.14
C MET A 882 14.80 -44.39 -11.23
N ALA A 883 15.04 -45.23 -12.25
CA ALA A 883 15.84 -44.85 -13.41
C ALA A 883 15.18 -43.70 -14.20
N TYR A 884 13.86 -43.72 -14.39
CA TYR A 884 13.11 -42.62 -14.98
C TYR A 884 13.22 -41.33 -14.16
N LEU A 885 13.05 -41.39 -12.84
CA LEU A 885 13.20 -40.21 -11.97
C LEU A 885 14.59 -39.59 -12.02
N GLN A 886 15.62 -40.33 -12.44
CA GLN A 886 16.95 -39.80 -12.65
C GLN A 886 17.15 -39.09 -14.00
N THR A 887 16.24 -39.28 -14.96
CA THR A 887 16.23 -38.55 -16.23
C THR A 887 15.89 -37.08 -16.04
N ASP A 888 16.30 -36.24 -16.99
CA ASP A 888 16.03 -34.79 -16.91
C ASP A 888 14.53 -34.49 -16.91
N ASP A 889 13.73 -35.28 -17.63
CA ASP A 889 12.27 -35.15 -17.66
C ASP A 889 11.63 -35.61 -16.34
N GLY A 890 12.06 -36.77 -15.80
CA GLY A 890 11.58 -37.27 -14.51
C GLY A 890 11.90 -36.32 -13.34
N LYS A 891 13.11 -35.76 -13.30
CA LYS A 891 13.49 -34.74 -12.33
C LYS A 891 12.64 -33.49 -12.45
N LYS A 892 12.37 -33.05 -13.68
CA LYS A 892 11.57 -31.85 -13.95
C LYS A 892 10.13 -32.05 -13.51
N GLN A 893 9.47 -33.13 -13.92
CA GLN A 893 8.09 -33.44 -13.53
C GLN A 893 7.96 -33.62 -12.01
N PHE A 894 8.96 -34.24 -11.38
CA PHE A 894 9.02 -34.37 -9.92
C PHE A 894 9.14 -33.00 -9.22
N GLN A 895 10.00 -32.10 -9.71
CA GLN A 895 10.19 -30.76 -9.16
C GLN A 895 8.96 -29.86 -9.36
N GLU A 896 8.34 -29.90 -10.54
CA GLU A 896 7.11 -29.16 -10.84
C GLU A 896 5.95 -29.66 -9.98
N GLY A 897 5.83 -30.98 -9.77
CA GLY A 897 4.83 -31.56 -8.88
C GLY A 897 5.05 -31.24 -7.40
N LEU A 898 6.30 -31.30 -6.92
CA LEU A 898 6.66 -30.99 -5.54
C LEU A 898 6.39 -29.51 -5.20
N SER A 899 6.62 -28.60 -6.16
CA SER A 899 6.31 -27.18 -6.00
C SER A 899 4.81 -26.86 -6.02
N ALA A 900 3.99 -27.68 -6.68
CA ALA A 900 2.53 -27.58 -6.61
C ALA A 900 1.93 -28.18 -5.33
N MET A 901 2.64 -29.09 -4.66
CA MET A 901 2.20 -29.75 -3.42
C MET A 901 2.43 -28.92 -2.16
N ILE A 902 3.49 -28.12 -2.16
CA ILE A 902 3.96 -27.36 -1.01
C ILE A 902 3.74 -25.89 -1.31
N ASP A 903 2.96 -25.21 -0.48
CA ASP A 903 2.82 -23.76 -0.55
C ASP A 903 4.19 -23.12 -0.24
N MET A 904 4.87 -22.68 -1.30
CA MET A 904 6.22 -22.15 -1.22
C MET A 904 6.26 -20.84 -0.43
N ASP A 905 5.18 -20.06 -0.41
CA ASP A 905 5.12 -18.83 0.36
C ASP A 905 4.99 -19.14 1.86
N GLN A 906 4.21 -20.17 2.21
CA GLN A 906 4.09 -20.63 3.60
C GLN A 906 5.37 -21.33 4.09
N LEU A 907 5.99 -22.17 3.26
CA LEU A 907 7.29 -22.78 3.52
C LEU A 907 8.36 -21.70 3.69
N GLU A 908 8.43 -20.73 2.78
CA GLU A 908 9.39 -19.63 2.84
C GLU A 908 9.17 -18.79 4.10
N SER A 909 7.92 -18.48 4.46
CA SER A 909 7.61 -17.76 5.69
C SER A 909 8.06 -18.51 6.95
N GLN A 910 7.76 -19.81 7.06
CA GLN A 910 8.13 -20.60 8.22
C GLN A 910 9.62 -20.89 8.29
N VAL A 911 10.25 -21.24 7.16
CA VAL A 911 11.70 -21.43 7.06
C VAL A 911 12.44 -20.13 7.33
N SER A 912 11.97 -19.00 6.81
CA SER A 912 12.57 -17.68 7.08
C SER A 912 12.39 -17.27 8.55
N LYS A 913 11.30 -17.67 9.20
CA LYS A 913 11.11 -17.45 10.64
C LYS A 913 12.01 -18.35 11.50
N ILE A 914 12.20 -19.61 11.11
CA ILE A 914 13.09 -20.57 11.81
C ILE A 914 14.56 -20.18 11.58
N ILE A 915 14.95 -19.86 10.35
CA ILE A 915 16.28 -19.35 10.01
C ILE A 915 16.49 -17.98 10.64
N GLY A 916 15.47 -17.12 10.71
CA GLY A 916 15.52 -15.83 11.39
C GLY A 916 15.73 -15.99 12.89
N ASN A 917 15.05 -16.93 13.53
CA ASN A 917 15.28 -17.27 14.94
C ASN A 917 16.67 -17.87 15.16
N TYR A 918 17.11 -18.78 14.28
CA TYR A 918 18.47 -19.33 14.32
C TYR A 918 19.51 -18.23 14.10
N MET A 919 19.32 -17.33 13.14
CA MET A 919 20.21 -16.19 12.88
C MET A 919 20.20 -15.21 14.04
N ASN A 920 19.07 -14.95 14.69
CA ASN A 920 19.03 -14.09 15.88
C ASN A 920 19.79 -14.75 17.05
N GLN A 921 19.64 -16.06 17.23
CA GLN A 921 20.33 -16.79 18.29
C GLN A 921 21.82 -16.99 17.98
N ALA A 922 22.17 -17.22 16.71
CA ALA A 922 23.52 -17.29 16.18
C ALA A 922 24.21 -15.93 16.16
N MET A 923 23.51 -14.84 15.85
CA MET A 923 24.02 -13.46 15.97
C MET A 923 24.11 -13.02 17.42
N GLY A 924 23.26 -13.51 18.32
CA GLY A 924 23.42 -13.31 19.76
C GLY A 924 24.65 -14.02 20.31
N THR A 925 24.87 -15.28 19.94
CA THR A 925 26.07 -16.04 20.34
C THR A 925 27.33 -15.58 19.62
N MET A 926 27.25 -15.19 18.34
CA MET A 926 28.35 -14.59 17.59
C MET A 926 28.64 -13.17 18.06
N GLY A 927 27.62 -12.41 18.46
CA GLY A 927 27.76 -11.11 19.10
C GLY A 927 28.43 -11.22 20.46
N ASN A 928 28.08 -12.23 21.25
CA ASN A 928 28.75 -12.53 22.52
C ASN A 928 30.18 -13.05 22.31
N ALA A 929 30.43 -13.91 21.32
CA ALA A 929 31.75 -14.43 21.01
C ALA A 929 32.67 -13.35 20.38
N ILE A 930 32.13 -12.50 19.51
CA ILE A 930 32.83 -11.32 18.98
C ILE A 930 33.05 -10.30 20.09
N GLY A 931 32.07 -10.11 20.98
CA GLY A 931 32.18 -9.27 22.17
C GLY A 931 33.30 -9.74 23.09
N GLN A 932 33.32 -11.03 23.45
CA GLN A 932 34.38 -11.63 24.25
C GLN A 932 35.74 -11.58 23.55
N VAL A 933 35.82 -11.88 22.25
CA VAL A 933 37.09 -11.83 21.51
C VAL A 933 37.58 -10.38 21.38
N LEU A 934 36.70 -9.41 21.13
CA LEU A 934 37.04 -7.99 21.10
C LEU A 934 37.45 -7.49 22.49
N GLU A 935 36.73 -7.86 23.54
CA GLU A 935 37.06 -7.48 24.91
C GLU A 935 38.41 -8.08 25.34
N THR A 936 38.63 -9.36 25.06
CA THR A 936 39.90 -10.05 25.37
C THR A 936 41.06 -9.51 24.52
N GLN A 937 40.83 -9.17 23.25
CA GLN A 937 41.87 -8.61 22.36
C GLN A 937 42.13 -7.12 22.61
N VAL A 938 41.11 -6.33 22.93
CA VAL A 938 41.27 -4.93 23.31
C VAL A 938 41.98 -4.87 24.67
N SER A 939 41.61 -5.75 25.61
CA SER A 939 42.32 -5.88 26.87
C SER A 939 43.76 -6.33 26.65
N SER A 940 44.02 -7.35 25.84
CA SER A 940 45.39 -7.83 25.59
C SER A 940 46.23 -6.82 24.81
N ALA A 941 45.65 -6.14 23.81
CA ALA A 941 46.31 -5.06 23.08
C ALA A 941 46.60 -3.87 23.99
N MET A 942 45.68 -3.52 24.90
CA MET A 942 45.94 -2.50 25.92
C MET A 942 47.07 -2.93 26.86
N THR A 943 47.06 -4.16 27.39
CA THR A 943 48.16 -4.69 28.22
C THR A 943 49.49 -4.66 27.45
N GLN A 944 49.47 -4.98 26.15
CA GLN A 944 50.67 -5.00 25.31
C GLN A 944 51.16 -3.59 24.95
N ILE A 945 50.27 -2.63 24.76
CA ILE A 945 50.58 -1.19 24.62
C ILE A 945 51.16 -0.65 25.92
N VAL A 946 50.54 -0.96 27.07
CA VAL A 946 51.01 -0.58 28.41
C VAL A 946 52.39 -1.17 28.68
N SER A 947 52.60 -2.44 28.35
CA SER A 947 53.90 -3.13 28.50
C SER A 947 54.98 -2.54 27.59
N GLN A 948 54.67 -2.23 26.32
CA GLN A 948 55.59 -1.56 25.41
C GLN A 948 55.90 -0.12 25.83
N MET A 949 54.91 0.62 26.34
CA MET A 949 55.12 1.97 26.88
C MET A 949 55.96 1.95 28.16
N THR A 950 55.73 0.97 29.05
CA THR A 950 56.54 0.77 30.28
C THR A 950 58.00 0.48 29.92
N THR A 951 58.23 -0.45 29.00
CA THR A 951 59.58 -0.83 28.55
C THR A 951 60.27 0.34 27.81
N GLY A 952 59.52 1.11 27.03
CA GLY A 952 59.99 2.31 26.34
C GLY A 952 60.36 3.44 27.30
N LEU A 953 59.54 3.66 28.34
CA LEU A 953 59.81 4.62 29.41
C LEU A 953 61.03 4.22 30.23
N GLU A 954 61.17 2.96 30.61
CA GLU A 954 62.34 2.45 31.34
C GLU A 954 63.63 2.63 30.53
N SER A 955 63.59 2.33 29.22
CA SER A 955 64.73 2.48 28.33
C SER A 955 65.10 3.96 28.10
N ALA A 956 64.10 4.83 27.90
CA ALA A 956 64.31 6.26 27.76
C ALA A 956 64.89 6.90 29.03
N MET A 957 64.43 6.45 30.21
CA MET A 957 64.93 6.90 31.51
C MET A 957 66.35 6.41 31.77
N LYS A 958 66.68 5.13 31.48
CA LYS A 958 68.06 4.61 31.55
C LYS A 958 69.00 5.40 30.64
N GLN A 959 68.57 5.70 29.42
CA GLN A 959 69.37 6.49 28.48
C GLN A 959 69.55 7.95 28.96
N MET A 960 68.50 8.55 29.54
CA MET A 960 68.56 9.87 30.17
C MET A 960 69.53 9.89 31.36
N MET A 961 69.46 8.92 32.27
CA MET A 961 70.36 8.82 33.43
C MET A 961 71.80 8.49 33.03
N THR A 962 71.99 7.72 31.95
CA THR A 962 73.31 7.48 31.34
C THR A 962 73.89 8.80 30.80
N ASN A 963 73.09 9.62 30.13
CA ASN A 963 73.51 10.93 29.63
C ASN A 963 73.86 11.89 30.79
N VAL A 964 73.09 11.87 31.87
CA VAL A 964 73.39 12.62 33.10
C VAL A 964 74.70 12.14 33.74
N GLY A 965 74.90 10.83 33.87
CA GLY A 965 76.15 10.25 34.36
C GLY A 965 77.36 10.61 33.49
N THR A 966 77.18 10.66 32.17
CA THR A 966 78.23 11.04 31.21
C THR A 966 78.54 12.54 31.26
N GLN A 967 77.53 13.41 31.45
CA GLN A 967 77.74 14.84 31.68
C GLN A 967 78.41 15.12 33.02
N LEU A 968 78.06 14.37 34.07
CA LEU A 968 78.74 14.42 35.36
C LEU A 968 80.21 13.98 35.23
N GLN A 969 80.49 12.90 34.48
CA GLN A 969 81.85 12.45 34.17
C GLN A 969 82.66 13.52 33.44
N ASN A 970 82.06 14.16 32.44
CA ASN A 970 82.71 15.19 31.64
C ASN A 970 82.92 16.51 32.41
N SER A 971 82.06 16.83 33.37
CA SER A 971 82.14 18.06 34.18
C SER A 971 83.07 17.92 35.38
N LEU A 972 83.18 16.73 35.96
CA LEU A 972 84.06 16.44 37.11
C LEU A 972 85.50 16.06 36.68
N GLY A 973 85.72 15.84 35.37
CA GLY A 973 87.04 15.56 34.79
C GLY A 973 87.69 14.28 35.32
N ASN A 974 89.01 14.14 35.14
CA ASN A 974 89.76 12.94 35.57
C ASN A 974 89.85 12.73 37.10
N ALA A 975 89.14 13.53 37.90
CA ALA A 975 89.18 13.51 39.37
C ALA A 975 88.29 12.44 39.99
N MET A 976 87.20 12.10 39.30
CA MET A 976 86.21 11.12 39.72
C MET A 976 85.80 10.33 38.47
N GLN A 977 85.84 9.01 38.56
CA GLN A 977 85.51 8.12 37.45
C GLN A 977 84.12 7.53 37.70
N ILE A 978 83.13 8.09 37.04
CA ILE A 978 81.74 7.66 37.04
C ILE A 978 81.58 6.69 35.87
N ASP A 979 81.14 5.46 36.15
CA ASP A 979 80.60 4.57 35.13
C ASP A 979 79.16 5.01 34.82
N PRO A 980 78.89 5.62 33.66
CA PRO A 980 77.58 6.19 33.36
C PRO A 980 76.48 5.13 33.26
N THR A 981 76.86 3.91 32.88
CA THR A 981 75.94 2.77 32.74
C THR A 981 75.58 2.22 34.11
N ALA A 982 76.58 1.99 34.97
CA ALA A 982 76.34 1.54 36.34
C ALA A 982 75.60 2.61 37.18
N PHE A 983 75.81 3.90 36.87
CA PHE A 983 75.06 5.00 37.47
C PHE A 983 73.59 4.99 37.04
N ALA A 984 73.29 4.71 35.78
CA ALA A 984 71.91 4.60 35.30
C ALA A 984 71.20 3.36 35.87
N ASP A 985 71.89 2.23 35.97
CA ASP A 985 71.35 0.97 36.50
C ASP A 985 71.04 1.02 38.02
N ALA A 986 71.60 1.99 38.74
CA ALA A 986 71.31 2.22 40.15
C ALA A 986 69.94 2.86 40.40
N PHE A 987 69.26 3.37 39.37
CA PHE A 987 67.90 3.91 39.46
C PHE A 987 66.92 2.92 38.83
N GLN A 988 66.06 2.32 39.65
CA GLN A 988 65.04 1.35 39.20
C GLN A 988 63.65 1.98 39.29
N MET A 989 62.82 1.80 38.25
CA MET A 989 61.44 2.30 38.21
C MET A 989 60.53 1.35 39.00
N ASN A 990 59.72 1.88 39.91
CA ASN A 990 58.88 1.11 40.81
C ASN A 990 57.40 1.33 40.46
N MET A 991 56.97 0.81 39.31
CA MET A 991 55.57 0.85 38.85
C MET A 991 55.15 -0.53 38.36
N THR A 992 53.95 -0.98 38.74
CA THR A 992 53.32 -2.19 38.17
C THR A 992 52.47 -1.83 36.94
N GLU A 993 52.09 -2.84 36.14
CA GLU A 993 51.19 -2.64 34.99
C GLU A 993 49.83 -2.07 35.43
N ASP A 994 49.35 -2.47 36.62
CA ASP A 994 48.11 -1.97 37.22
C ASP A 994 48.25 -0.49 37.66
N ASP A 995 49.39 -0.09 38.24
CA ASP A 995 49.64 1.31 38.63
C ASP A 995 49.70 2.25 37.42
N LEU A 996 50.22 1.76 36.28
CA LEU A 996 50.26 2.53 35.04
C LEU A 996 48.87 2.61 34.39
N ALA A 997 48.06 1.55 34.48
CA ALA A 997 46.67 1.56 34.04
C ALA A 997 45.82 2.50 34.89
N GLU A 998 45.98 2.50 36.21
CA GLU A 998 45.32 3.42 37.14
C GLU A 998 45.76 4.88 36.90
N LEU A 999 47.05 5.11 36.62
CA LEU A 999 47.56 6.41 36.18
C LEU A 999 46.92 6.85 34.86
N MET A 1000 46.79 5.96 33.86
CA MET A 1000 46.16 6.27 32.57
C MET A 1000 44.64 6.47 32.70
N MET A 1001 43.95 5.74 33.57
CA MET A 1001 42.54 5.95 33.90
C MET A 1001 42.33 7.27 34.64
N SER A 1002 43.23 7.64 35.56
CA SER A 1002 43.21 8.94 36.22
C SER A 1002 43.48 10.11 35.25
N MET A 1003 44.24 9.86 34.17
CA MET A 1003 44.47 10.82 33.08
C MET A 1003 43.32 10.86 32.06
N SER A 1004 42.55 9.78 31.92
CA SER A 1004 41.33 9.69 31.11
C SER A 1004 40.09 10.27 31.82
N GLY A 1005 40.11 10.29 33.16
CA GLY A 1005 38.96 10.54 34.04
C GLY A 1005 38.83 11.94 34.64
N LYS A 1006 39.38 12.99 34.02
CA LYS A 1006 38.97 14.37 34.29
C LYS A 1006 38.81 15.08 32.96
N GLY A 1007 37.56 15.36 32.57
CA GLY A 1007 37.26 16.14 31.38
C GLY A 1007 38.16 17.37 31.32
N LEU A 1008 38.67 17.70 30.13
CA LEU A 1008 39.47 18.90 29.87
C LEU A 1008 38.82 20.07 30.62
N ALA A 1009 39.42 20.51 31.72
CA ALA A 1009 38.86 21.58 32.52
C ALA A 1009 38.75 22.80 31.61
N SER A 1010 37.53 23.16 31.25
CA SER A 1010 37.19 24.31 30.42
C SER A 1010 36.18 25.16 31.16
N TYR A 1011 36.11 26.44 30.79
CA TYR A 1011 35.17 27.38 31.37
C TYR A 1011 33.72 26.88 31.27
N ASP A 1012 33.31 26.43 30.09
CA ASP A 1012 31.93 25.95 29.84
C ASP A 1012 31.65 24.63 30.57
N SER A 1013 32.62 23.71 30.62
CA SER A 1013 32.48 22.45 31.35
C SER A 1013 32.36 22.68 32.87
N ASN A 1014 33.12 23.63 33.42
CA ASN A 1014 33.00 24.03 34.83
C ASN A 1014 31.62 24.60 35.13
N LEU A 1015 31.11 25.51 34.29
CA LEU A 1015 29.78 26.09 34.48
C LEU A 1015 28.67 25.04 34.40
N GLN A 1016 28.74 24.14 33.42
CA GLN A 1016 27.79 23.04 33.28
C GLN A 1016 27.84 22.10 34.50
N LYS A 1017 29.04 21.76 35.00
CA LYS A 1017 29.22 20.94 36.22
C LYS A 1017 28.57 21.57 37.45
N LEU A 1018 28.60 22.90 37.53
CA LEU A 1018 27.98 23.67 38.62
C LEU A 1018 26.46 23.87 38.45
N GLY A 1019 25.88 23.36 37.36
CA GLY A 1019 24.45 23.51 37.05
C GLY A 1019 24.08 24.88 36.48
N TYR A 1020 25.05 25.69 36.03
CA TYR A 1020 24.79 26.97 35.39
C TYR A 1020 24.39 26.79 33.92
N VAL A 1021 23.39 27.56 33.48
CA VAL A 1021 22.92 27.62 32.09
C VAL A 1021 22.75 29.07 31.66
N ASP A 1022 23.19 29.36 30.44
CA ASP A 1022 22.78 30.57 29.73
C ASP A 1022 21.49 30.31 28.94
N PHE A 1023 20.36 30.87 29.40
CA PHE A 1023 19.08 30.73 28.71
C PHE A 1023 19.06 31.33 27.29
N ALA A 1024 20.03 32.17 26.93
CA ALA A 1024 20.17 32.69 25.57
C ALA A 1024 20.65 31.62 24.58
N VAL A 1025 21.35 30.57 25.04
CA VAL A 1025 21.93 29.52 24.20
C VAL A 1025 21.41 28.15 24.66
N PRO A 1026 20.36 27.61 24.01
CA PRO A 1026 19.85 26.29 24.35
C PRO A 1026 20.80 25.19 23.86
N SER A 1027 20.71 24.00 24.47
CA SER A 1027 21.45 22.80 24.04
C SER A 1027 20.71 21.99 22.97
N ALA A 1028 19.38 22.13 22.90
CA ALA A 1028 18.57 21.66 21.78
C ALA A 1028 17.32 22.53 21.58
N ILE A 1029 16.83 22.57 20.34
CA ILE A 1029 15.56 23.20 19.95
C ILE A 1029 14.67 22.11 19.37
N ASN A 1030 13.50 21.90 19.98
CA ASN A 1030 12.48 20.98 19.51
C ASN A 1030 11.33 21.79 18.90
N ILE A 1031 11.05 21.60 17.63
CA ILE A 1031 9.95 22.26 16.93
C ILE A 1031 8.84 21.23 16.70
N TYR A 1032 7.64 21.48 17.22
CA TYR A 1032 6.47 20.59 17.09
C TYR A 1032 5.54 21.14 16.01
N PRO A 1033 5.54 20.61 14.77
CA PRO A 1033 4.64 21.04 13.72
C PRO A 1033 3.17 20.68 14.03
N LYS A 1034 2.22 21.36 13.41
CA LYS A 1034 0.78 21.04 13.55
C LYS A 1034 0.40 19.77 12.79
N ASP A 1035 0.89 19.65 11.57
CA ASP A 1035 0.63 18.59 10.60
C ASP A 1035 1.82 18.50 9.62
N PHE A 1036 1.78 17.56 8.66
CA PHE A 1036 2.87 17.40 7.68
C PHE A 1036 3.02 18.60 6.75
N GLU A 1037 1.91 19.25 6.38
CA GLU A 1037 1.96 20.45 5.54
C GLU A 1037 2.66 21.61 6.28
N GLY A 1038 2.30 21.83 7.54
CA GLY A 1038 2.96 22.77 8.44
C GLY A 1038 4.42 22.42 8.65
N LYS A 1039 4.74 21.14 8.80
CA LYS A 1039 6.13 20.67 8.88
C LYS A 1039 6.94 20.96 7.62
N GLU A 1040 6.40 20.72 6.43
CA GLU A 1040 7.08 21.10 5.18
C GLU A 1040 7.36 22.60 5.14
N GLN A 1041 6.43 23.43 5.63
CA GLN A 1041 6.69 24.87 5.75
C GLN A 1041 7.77 25.18 6.79
N VAL A 1042 7.81 24.49 7.93
CA VAL A 1042 8.88 24.64 8.94
C VAL A 1042 10.23 24.26 8.35
N VAL A 1043 10.34 23.12 7.67
CA VAL A 1043 11.56 22.68 6.98
C VAL A 1043 12.01 23.74 5.98
N LYS A 1044 11.10 24.27 5.16
CA LYS A 1044 11.40 25.34 4.22
C LYS A 1044 11.91 26.61 4.89
N ILE A 1045 11.37 26.98 6.05
CA ILE A 1045 11.86 28.13 6.84
C ILE A 1045 13.28 27.89 7.35
N LEU A 1046 13.62 26.66 7.74
CA LEU A 1046 14.97 26.27 8.18
C LEU A 1046 15.95 26.25 6.98
N ASP A 1047 15.54 25.72 5.84
CA ASP A 1047 16.33 25.70 4.60
C ASP A 1047 16.60 27.13 4.07
N ASP A 1048 15.58 28.01 4.13
CA ASP A 1048 15.72 29.42 3.79
C ASP A 1048 16.67 30.14 4.76
N TYR A 1049 16.67 29.75 6.04
CA TYR A 1049 17.64 30.25 7.03
C TYR A 1049 19.06 29.80 6.68
N ASN A 1050 19.27 28.51 6.39
CA ASN A 1050 20.56 27.95 5.99
C ASN A 1050 21.09 28.62 4.72
N SER A 1051 20.26 28.69 3.68
CA SER A 1051 20.59 29.34 2.40
C SER A 1051 20.99 30.81 2.59
N ARG A 1052 20.36 31.52 3.55
CA ARG A 1052 20.71 32.90 3.89
C ARG A 1052 22.06 32.98 4.63
N MET A 1053 22.33 32.07 5.57
CA MET A 1053 23.60 32.05 6.29
C MET A 1053 24.78 31.75 5.35
N GLU A 1054 24.62 30.78 4.44
CA GLU A 1054 25.59 30.47 3.38
C GLU A 1054 25.80 31.69 2.45
N ALA A 1055 24.73 32.36 2.01
CA ALA A 1055 24.84 33.56 1.16
C ALA A 1055 25.51 34.74 1.86
N GLU A 1056 25.43 34.83 3.19
CA GLU A 1056 26.11 35.83 4.03
C GLU A 1056 27.54 35.41 4.42
N GLY A 1057 27.99 34.20 4.05
CA GLY A 1057 29.31 33.65 4.37
C GLY A 1057 29.49 33.30 5.85
N LYS A 1058 28.40 32.96 6.54
CA LYS A 1058 28.37 32.54 7.95
C LYS A 1058 28.15 31.02 8.03
N ASP A 1059 29.10 30.28 7.49
CA ASP A 1059 29.02 28.81 7.39
C ASP A 1059 28.88 28.17 8.79
N GLU A 1060 29.43 28.81 9.83
CA GLU A 1060 29.29 28.39 11.23
C GLU A 1060 27.87 28.51 11.81
N GLN A 1061 26.94 29.19 11.12
CA GLN A 1061 25.55 29.35 11.54
C GLN A 1061 24.57 28.47 10.75
N VAL A 1062 25.07 27.67 9.81
CA VAL A 1062 24.27 26.66 9.11
C VAL A 1062 23.91 25.55 10.09
N ILE A 1063 22.63 25.15 10.08
CA ILE A 1063 22.09 24.19 11.04
C ILE A 1063 21.76 22.85 10.38
N THR A 1064 22.03 21.78 11.11
CA THR A 1064 21.61 20.41 10.79
C THR A 1064 20.51 19.98 11.75
N TYR A 1065 19.41 19.46 11.21
CA TYR A 1065 18.25 19.00 11.99
C TYR A 1065 17.92 17.54 11.67
N THR A 1066 17.26 16.85 12.61
CA THR A 1066 16.85 15.45 12.43
C THR A 1066 15.33 15.36 12.24
N ASP A 1067 14.91 14.67 11.18
CA ASP A 1067 13.50 14.43 10.86
C ASP A 1067 13.17 12.93 10.68
N VAL A 1068 12.95 12.25 11.81
CA VAL A 1068 12.65 10.81 11.84
C VAL A 1068 11.28 10.51 11.22
N VAL A 1069 10.27 11.30 11.57
CA VAL A 1069 8.88 11.07 11.14
C VAL A 1069 8.68 11.39 9.67
N GLY A 1070 9.38 12.38 9.13
CA GLY A 1070 9.31 12.74 7.72
C GLY A 1070 9.80 11.62 6.84
N THR A 1071 10.93 11.03 7.23
CA THR A 1071 11.55 9.91 6.53
C THR A 1071 10.69 8.65 6.56
N LEU A 1072 10.03 8.36 7.68
CA LEU A 1072 9.15 7.19 7.81
C LEU A 1072 7.82 7.38 7.05
N MET A 1073 7.16 8.52 7.24
CA MET A 1073 5.83 8.76 6.68
C MET A 1073 5.84 9.16 5.20
N SER A 1074 6.94 9.73 4.67
CA SER A 1074 7.05 10.00 3.24
C SER A 1074 6.92 8.71 2.42
N SER A 1075 7.47 7.59 2.93
CA SER A 1075 7.37 6.27 2.31
C SER A 1075 5.94 5.75 2.32
N VAL A 1076 5.24 5.86 3.46
CA VAL A 1076 3.83 5.45 3.59
C VAL A 1076 2.92 6.26 2.67
N THR A 1077 3.07 7.58 2.66
CA THR A 1077 2.30 8.50 1.82
C THR A 1077 2.52 8.20 0.34
N THR A 1078 3.78 7.97 -0.07
CA THR A 1078 4.12 7.61 -1.45
C THR A 1078 3.47 6.30 -1.89
N ILE A 1079 3.42 5.29 -1.01
CA ILE A 1079 2.77 4.01 -1.30
C ILE A 1079 1.25 4.21 -1.49
N VAL A 1080 0.61 4.96 -0.58
CA VAL A 1080 -0.83 5.23 -0.63
C VAL A 1080 -1.22 6.02 -1.87
N ASP A 1081 -0.42 7.04 -2.22
CA ASP A 1081 -0.61 7.82 -3.44
C ASP A 1081 -0.46 6.95 -4.70
N THR A 1082 0.55 6.07 -4.72
CA THR A 1082 0.77 5.15 -5.84
C THR A 1082 -0.41 4.21 -6.04
N ILE A 1083 -0.92 3.60 -4.95
CA ILE A 1083 -2.12 2.75 -4.99
C ILE A 1083 -3.33 3.55 -5.47
N SER A 1084 -3.51 4.78 -4.98
CA SER A 1084 -4.60 5.67 -5.38
C SER A 1084 -4.55 5.99 -6.87
N TYR A 1085 -3.38 6.31 -7.43
CA TYR A 1085 -3.22 6.56 -8.86
C TYR A 1085 -3.53 5.32 -9.72
N VAL A 1086 -3.09 4.13 -9.29
CA VAL A 1086 -3.39 2.87 -9.98
C VAL A 1086 -4.90 2.61 -9.99
N LEU A 1087 -5.57 2.77 -8.85
CA LEU A 1087 -7.01 2.61 -8.74
C LEU A 1087 -7.78 3.61 -9.61
N ILE A 1088 -7.37 4.88 -9.61
CA ILE A 1088 -7.95 5.91 -10.48
C ILE A 1088 -7.78 5.54 -11.97
N ALA A 1089 -6.64 4.97 -12.37
CA ALA A 1089 -6.40 4.53 -13.74
C ALA A 1089 -7.35 3.39 -14.17
N PHE A 1090 -7.55 2.37 -13.32
CA PHE A 1090 -8.52 1.29 -13.58
C PHE A 1090 -9.94 1.81 -13.74
N VAL A 1091 -10.29 2.80 -12.95
CA VAL A 1091 -11.61 3.41 -13.01
C VAL A 1091 -11.80 4.26 -14.27
N ALA A 1092 -10.76 4.98 -14.71
CA ALA A 1092 -10.80 5.71 -15.97
C ALA A 1092 -11.08 4.77 -17.16
N ILE A 1093 -10.45 3.58 -17.17
CA ILE A 1093 -10.72 2.53 -18.18
C ILE A 1093 -12.18 2.07 -18.08
N SER A 1094 -12.67 1.79 -16.87
CA SER A 1094 -14.04 1.36 -16.62
C SER A 1094 -15.09 2.40 -17.09
N LEU A 1095 -14.80 3.69 -16.94
CA LEU A 1095 -15.63 4.78 -17.47
C LEU A 1095 -15.68 4.80 -19.00
N VAL A 1096 -14.54 4.57 -19.66
CA VAL A 1096 -14.47 4.51 -21.13
C VAL A 1096 -15.30 3.34 -21.65
N VAL A 1097 -15.15 2.16 -21.06
CA VAL A 1097 -15.95 0.97 -21.41
C VAL A 1097 -17.45 1.24 -21.20
N SER A 1098 -17.81 1.86 -20.08
CA SER A 1098 -19.21 2.25 -19.79
C SER A 1098 -19.77 3.21 -20.85
N SER A 1099 -18.99 4.22 -21.25
CA SER A 1099 -19.37 5.19 -22.29
C SER A 1099 -19.61 4.54 -23.65
N ILE A 1100 -18.73 3.62 -24.07
CA ILE A 1100 -18.87 2.86 -25.32
C ILE A 1100 -20.15 2.01 -25.27
N MET A 1101 -20.39 1.30 -24.17
CA MET A 1101 -21.57 0.46 -24.01
C MET A 1101 -22.86 1.27 -24.07
N ILE A 1102 -22.91 2.45 -23.41
CA ILE A 1102 -24.04 3.38 -23.51
C ILE A 1102 -24.24 3.84 -24.96
N GLY A 1103 -23.16 4.15 -25.68
CA GLY A 1103 -23.22 4.53 -27.10
C GLY A 1103 -23.84 3.45 -27.98
N VAL A 1104 -23.41 2.19 -27.81
CA VAL A 1104 -23.95 1.04 -28.54
C VAL A 1104 -25.42 0.80 -28.22
N ILE A 1105 -25.80 0.82 -26.94
CA ILE A 1105 -27.19 0.61 -26.53
C ILE A 1105 -28.10 1.73 -27.04
N THR A 1106 -27.62 2.98 -27.00
CA THR A 1106 -28.35 4.14 -27.56
C THR A 1106 -28.51 4.00 -29.07
N TYR A 1107 -27.47 3.53 -29.77
CA TYR A 1107 -27.54 3.25 -31.20
C TYR A 1107 -28.59 2.18 -31.56
N ILE A 1108 -28.63 1.08 -30.82
CA ILE A 1108 -29.66 0.05 -30.99
C ILE A 1108 -31.07 0.64 -30.70
N SER A 1109 -31.21 1.50 -29.68
CA SER A 1109 -32.49 2.16 -29.34
C SER A 1109 -32.99 3.03 -30.50
N VAL A 1110 -32.08 3.75 -31.16
CA VAL A 1110 -32.38 4.53 -32.36
C VAL A 1110 -32.83 3.65 -33.53
N LEU A 1111 -32.15 2.52 -33.76
CA LEU A 1111 -32.48 1.62 -34.86
C LEU A 1111 -33.85 0.96 -34.70
N GLU A 1112 -34.18 0.51 -33.49
CA GLU A 1112 -35.51 -0.06 -33.19
C GLU A 1112 -36.66 0.93 -33.39
N ARG A 1113 -36.37 2.24 -33.36
CA ARG A 1113 -37.38 3.31 -33.43
C ARG A 1113 -37.32 4.09 -34.74
N LYS A 1114 -36.72 3.51 -35.78
CA LYS A 1114 -36.57 4.16 -37.09
C LYS A 1114 -37.91 4.62 -37.68
N LYS A 1115 -38.96 3.79 -37.58
CA LYS A 1115 -40.32 4.13 -38.05
C LYS A 1115 -40.92 5.31 -37.29
N GLU A 1116 -40.73 5.39 -35.97
CA GLU A 1116 -41.19 6.52 -35.15
C GLU A 1116 -40.48 7.83 -35.52
N ILE A 1117 -39.18 7.77 -35.80
CA ILE A 1117 -38.41 8.91 -36.32
C ILE A 1117 -38.97 9.37 -37.66
N GLY A 1118 -39.30 8.44 -38.56
CA GLY A 1118 -39.93 8.71 -39.85
C GLY A 1118 -41.26 9.45 -39.69
N ILE A 1119 -42.12 8.99 -38.79
CA ILE A 1119 -43.43 9.62 -38.47
C ILE A 1119 -43.23 11.06 -37.97
N LEU A 1120 -42.34 11.25 -36.99
CA LEU A 1120 -42.07 12.58 -36.42
C LEU A 1120 -41.53 13.54 -37.49
N ARG A 1121 -40.59 13.09 -38.32
CA ARG A 1121 -40.03 13.90 -39.42
C ARG A 1121 -41.09 14.25 -40.46
N ALA A 1122 -42.00 13.33 -40.76
CA ALA A 1122 -43.07 13.53 -41.72
C ALA A 1122 -44.12 14.56 -41.27
N ILE A 1123 -44.41 14.60 -39.96
CA ILE A 1123 -45.29 15.62 -39.34
C ILE A 1123 -44.57 16.99 -39.20
N GLY A 1124 -43.29 17.08 -39.60
CA GLY A 1124 -42.53 18.34 -39.60
C GLY A 1124 -41.66 18.57 -38.36
N ALA A 1125 -41.28 17.51 -37.64
CA ALA A 1125 -40.24 17.61 -36.62
C ALA A 1125 -38.88 17.92 -37.27
N SER A 1126 -38.21 18.96 -36.75
CA SER A 1126 -36.86 19.29 -37.20
C SER A 1126 -35.84 18.23 -36.79
N LYS A 1127 -34.71 18.18 -37.50
CA LYS A 1127 -33.56 17.31 -37.13
C LYS A 1127 -33.14 17.56 -35.67
N ARG A 1128 -33.20 18.82 -35.22
CA ARG A 1128 -32.90 19.21 -33.84
C ARG A 1128 -33.93 18.67 -32.85
N ASN A 1129 -35.22 18.76 -33.17
CA ASN A 1129 -36.29 18.24 -32.30
C ASN A 1129 -36.15 16.72 -32.12
N VAL A 1130 -35.88 15.98 -33.21
CA VAL A 1130 -35.65 14.53 -33.17
C VAL A 1130 -34.42 14.21 -32.31
N SER A 1131 -33.30 14.90 -32.52
CA SER A 1131 -32.09 14.69 -31.70
C SER A 1131 -32.31 15.03 -30.23
N GLN A 1132 -33.15 16.02 -29.90
CA GLN A 1132 -33.45 16.40 -28.51
C GLN A 1132 -34.22 15.31 -27.76
N VAL A 1133 -35.11 14.56 -28.42
CA VAL A 1133 -35.80 13.42 -27.80
C VAL A 1133 -34.78 12.35 -27.37
N PHE A 1134 -33.85 11.97 -28.24
CA PHE A 1134 -32.82 10.99 -27.88
C PHE A 1134 -31.80 11.51 -26.87
N ASN A 1135 -31.38 12.78 -26.98
CA ASN A 1135 -30.51 13.40 -25.96
C ASN A 1135 -31.19 13.50 -24.59
N ALA A 1136 -32.51 13.70 -24.55
CA ALA A 1136 -33.26 13.67 -23.31
C ALA A 1136 -33.39 12.24 -22.74
N GLU A 1137 -33.44 11.22 -23.60
CA GLU A 1137 -33.39 9.80 -23.20
C GLU A 1137 -32.04 9.48 -22.54
N THR A 1138 -30.93 9.87 -23.14
CA THR A 1138 -29.59 9.66 -22.57
C THR A 1138 -29.35 10.46 -21.30
N PHE A 1139 -29.88 11.68 -21.20
CA PHE A 1139 -29.87 12.45 -19.96
C PHE A 1139 -30.55 11.70 -18.79
N ILE A 1140 -31.75 11.14 -19.02
CA ILE A 1140 -32.49 10.39 -17.99
C ILE A 1140 -31.71 9.13 -17.60
N ILE A 1141 -31.15 8.40 -18.56
CA ILE A 1141 -30.34 7.21 -18.31
C ILE A 1141 -29.11 7.57 -17.46
N GLY A 1142 -28.42 8.67 -17.77
CA GLY A 1142 -27.26 9.11 -16.99
C GLY A 1142 -27.61 9.56 -15.57
N LEU A 1143 -28.73 10.26 -15.40
CA LEU A 1143 -29.19 10.66 -14.08
C LEU A 1143 -29.56 9.42 -13.24
N CYS A 1144 -30.26 8.45 -13.83
CA CYS A 1144 -30.55 7.18 -13.18
C CYS A 1144 -29.27 6.39 -12.85
N ALA A 1145 -28.31 6.31 -13.78
CA ALA A 1145 -27.04 5.62 -13.57
C ALA A 1145 -26.23 6.24 -12.43
N GLY A 1146 -26.13 7.57 -12.38
CA GLY A 1146 -25.48 8.30 -11.29
C GLY A 1146 -26.16 8.04 -9.94
N LEU A 1147 -27.48 8.16 -9.86
CA LEU A 1147 -28.23 7.92 -8.62
C LEU A 1147 -28.12 6.46 -8.15
N ILE A 1148 -28.23 5.50 -9.07
CA ILE A 1148 -28.04 4.07 -8.77
C ILE A 1148 -26.62 3.82 -8.29
N GLY A 1149 -25.61 4.42 -8.95
CA GLY A 1149 -24.21 4.23 -8.58
C GLY A 1149 -23.90 4.74 -7.18
N ILE A 1150 -24.34 5.96 -6.84
CA ILE A 1150 -24.17 6.51 -5.49
C ILE A 1150 -24.97 5.70 -4.46
N GLY A 1151 -26.23 5.37 -4.75
CA GLY A 1151 -27.07 4.58 -3.85
C GLY A 1151 -26.49 3.19 -3.55
N LEU A 1152 -25.99 2.48 -4.57
CA LEU A 1152 -25.33 1.20 -4.40
C LEU A 1152 -23.98 1.34 -3.68
N THR A 1153 -23.23 2.41 -3.93
CA THR A 1153 -21.98 2.68 -3.20
C THR A 1153 -22.26 2.83 -1.72
N LEU A 1154 -23.22 3.68 -1.34
CA LEU A 1154 -23.60 3.88 0.06
C LEU A 1154 -24.06 2.56 0.73
N LEU A 1155 -24.74 1.69 -0.02
CA LEU A 1155 -25.12 0.36 0.45
C LEU A 1155 -23.90 -0.54 0.63
N LEU A 1156 -22.97 -0.56 -0.32
CA LEU A 1156 -21.73 -1.35 -0.28
C LEU A 1156 -20.74 -0.88 0.80
N LEU A 1157 -20.77 0.41 1.18
CA LEU A 1157 -19.96 0.93 2.27
C LEU A 1157 -20.31 0.30 3.62
N ILE A 1158 -21.55 -0.19 3.82
CA ILE A 1158 -21.96 -0.85 5.07
C ILE A 1158 -21.16 -2.14 5.30
N PRO A 1159 -21.26 -3.18 4.45
CA PRO A 1159 -20.42 -4.37 4.60
C PRO A 1159 -18.95 -4.06 4.34
N GLY A 1160 -18.63 -3.08 3.49
CA GLY A 1160 -17.26 -2.64 3.23
C GLY A 1160 -16.55 -2.17 4.51
N ASN A 1161 -17.18 -1.29 5.29
CA ASN A 1161 -16.63 -0.83 6.56
C ASN A 1161 -16.54 -1.95 7.59
N VAL A 1162 -17.49 -2.89 7.63
CA VAL A 1162 -17.39 -4.09 8.49
C VAL A 1162 -16.15 -4.91 8.14
N ILE A 1163 -15.89 -5.13 6.85
CA ILE A 1163 -14.69 -5.87 6.40
C ILE A 1163 -13.42 -5.09 6.78
N ILE A 1164 -13.40 -3.78 6.53
CA ILE A 1164 -12.27 -2.92 6.88
C ILE A 1164 -11.95 -3.04 8.38
N HIS A 1165 -12.96 -2.96 9.26
CA HIS A 1165 -12.75 -3.12 10.70
C HIS A 1165 -12.26 -4.52 11.09
N SER A 1166 -12.72 -5.58 10.40
CA SER A 1166 -12.28 -6.95 10.69
C SER A 1166 -10.86 -7.26 10.23
N VAL A 1167 -10.39 -6.61 9.15
CA VAL A 1167 -9.05 -6.84 8.57
C VAL A 1167 -8.02 -5.92 9.21
N ALA A 1168 -8.40 -4.68 9.51
CA ALA A 1168 -7.50 -3.68 10.06
C ALA A 1168 -7.35 -3.76 11.60
N ASP A 1169 -8.07 -4.67 12.26
CA ASP A 1169 -8.13 -4.83 13.73
C ASP A 1169 -8.31 -3.49 14.49
N ASN A 1170 -8.99 -2.54 13.85
CA ASN A 1170 -9.13 -1.17 14.33
C ASN A 1170 -10.45 -0.55 13.83
N ALA A 1171 -11.25 -0.05 14.77
CA ALA A 1171 -12.58 0.53 14.50
C ALA A 1171 -12.54 1.93 13.86
N LYS A 1172 -11.34 2.50 13.63
CA LYS A 1172 -11.17 3.92 13.32
C LYS A 1172 -11.09 4.27 11.83
N VAL A 1173 -10.82 3.32 10.92
CA VAL A 1173 -10.83 3.58 9.46
C VAL A 1173 -12.24 3.38 8.90
N ASN A 1174 -12.86 4.47 8.47
CA ASN A 1174 -14.20 4.45 7.87
C ASN A 1174 -14.15 4.96 6.43
N ALA A 1175 -14.52 4.11 5.47
CA ALA A 1175 -14.75 4.58 4.11
C ALA A 1175 -16.07 5.37 4.08
N VAL A 1176 -15.98 6.66 3.76
CA VAL A 1176 -17.12 7.57 3.72
C VAL A 1176 -17.08 8.36 2.42
N LEU A 1177 -18.20 8.35 1.70
CA LEU A 1177 -18.35 9.15 0.49
C LEU A 1177 -18.80 10.59 0.87
N PRO A 1178 -17.98 11.63 0.62
CA PRO A 1178 -18.40 12.99 0.93
C PRO A 1178 -19.49 13.47 -0.04
N ILE A 1179 -20.39 14.33 0.45
CA ILE A 1179 -21.59 14.76 -0.30
C ILE A 1179 -21.22 15.50 -1.59
N VAL A 1180 -20.18 16.34 -1.57
CA VAL A 1180 -19.76 17.14 -2.72
C VAL A 1180 -19.23 16.26 -3.87
N PRO A 1181 -18.25 15.36 -3.66
CA PRO A 1181 -17.88 14.32 -4.64
C PRO A 1181 -19.05 13.50 -5.16
N ALA A 1182 -20.00 13.10 -4.29
CA ALA A 1182 -21.17 12.33 -4.73
C ALA A 1182 -22.02 13.09 -5.77
N ILE A 1183 -22.25 14.40 -5.55
CA ILE A 1183 -22.98 15.25 -6.50
C ILE A 1183 -22.19 15.42 -7.81
N ILE A 1184 -20.87 15.62 -7.72
CA ILE A 1184 -20.00 15.74 -8.90
C ILE A 1184 -20.05 14.46 -9.74
N LEU A 1185 -20.04 13.29 -9.12
CA LEU A 1185 -20.12 12.00 -9.81
C LEU A 1185 -21.46 11.79 -10.54
N ILE A 1186 -22.57 12.24 -9.96
CA ILE A 1186 -23.88 12.22 -10.64
C ILE A 1186 -23.85 13.12 -11.89
N LEU A 1187 -23.31 14.33 -11.76
CA LEU A 1187 -23.16 15.25 -12.89
C LEU A 1187 -22.24 14.68 -13.97
N LEU A 1188 -21.12 14.07 -13.58
CA LEU A 1188 -20.18 13.41 -14.47
C LEU A 1188 -20.84 12.26 -15.24
N SER A 1189 -21.67 11.46 -14.58
CA SER A 1189 -22.46 10.38 -15.22
C SER A 1189 -23.38 10.93 -16.31
N VAL A 1190 -24.10 12.02 -16.04
CA VAL A 1190 -24.95 12.70 -17.02
C VAL A 1190 -24.14 13.23 -18.21
N VAL A 1191 -22.98 13.83 -17.96
CA VAL A 1191 -22.12 14.35 -19.03
C VAL A 1191 -21.58 13.22 -19.92
N LEU A 1192 -21.06 12.14 -19.32
CA LEU A 1192 -20.51 11.00 -20.07
C LEU A 1192 -21.57 10.30 -20.92
N THR A 1193 -22.77 10.08 -20.36
CA THR A 1193 -23.88 9.45 -21.09
C THR A 1193 -24.41 10.33 -22.22
N LEU A 1194 -24.46 11.66 -22.02
CA LEU A 1194 -24.76 12.59 -23.11
C LEU A 1194 -23.72 12.51 -24.22
N LEU A 1195 -22.42 12.54 -23.88
CA LEU A 1195 -21.33 12.44 -24.87
C LEU A 1195 -21.41 11.16 -25.70
N GLY A 1196 -21.61 10.00 -25.05
CA GLY A 1196 -21.83 8.73 -25.75
C GLY A 1196 -23.10 8.70 -26.61
N GLY A 1197 -24.13 9.44 -26.20
CA GLY A 1197 -25.42 9.55 -26.89
C GLY A 1197 -25.45 10.52 -28.07
N LEU A 1198 -24.53 11.48 -28.16
CA LEU A 1198 -24.56 12.53 -29.18
C LEU A 1198 -24.42 11.98 -30.61
N ILE A 1199 -23.52 11.01 -30.82
CA ILE A 1199 -23.25 10.45 -32.16
C ILE A 1199 -24.47 9.68 -32.69
N PRO A 1200 -25.04 8.70 -31.96
CA PRO A 1200 -26.25 8.00 -32.39
C PRO A 1200 -27.43 8.95 -32.62
N SER A 1201 -27.66 9.90 -31.71
CA SER A 1201 -28.78 10.85 -31.79
C SER A 1201 -28.68 11.74 -33.04
N LYS A 1202 -27.47 12.19 -33.39
CA LYS A 1202 -27.22 12.99 -34.61
C LYS A 1202 -27.43 12.15 -35.88
N LYS A 1203 -27.07 10.87 -35.86
CA LYS A 1203 -27.31 9.94 -36.99
C LYS A 1203 -28.81 9.64 -37.15
N ALA A 1204 -29.52 9.43 -36.04
CA ALA A 1204 -30.97 9.25 -35.99
C ALA A 1204 -31.70 10.41 -36.68
N ALA A 1205 -31.36 11.64 -36.30
CA ALA A 1205 -31.96 12.86 -36.82
C ALA A 1205 -31.76 13.08 -38.34
N LYS A 1206 -30.74 12.44 -38.93
CA LYS A 1206 -30.44 12.54 -40.37
C LYS A 1206 -31.11 11.47 -41.23
N SER A 1207 -31.88 10.55 -40.63
CA SER A 1207 -32.59 9.52 -41.38
C SER A 1207 -33.65 10.14 -42.29
N ASP A 1208 -33.71 9.64 -43.53
CA ASP A 1208 -34.68 10.07 -44.54
C ASP A 1208 -36.09 9.56 -44.13
N PRO A 1209 -37.11 10.44 -44.05
CA PRO A 1209 -38.46 10.07 -43.63
C PRO A 1209 -39.08 8.97 -44.50
N VAL A 1210 -38.86 9.01 -45.82
CA VAL A 1210 -39.47 8.06 -46.76
C VAL A 1210 -38.87 6.67 -46.58
N THR A 1211 -37.53 6.59 -46.47
CA THR A 1211 -36.88 5.29 -46.20
C THR A 1211 -37.21 4.74 -44.81
N ALA A 1212 -37.37 5.62 -43.81
CA ALA A 1212 -37.74 5.24 -42.45
C ALA A 1212 -39.18 4.74 -42.33
N LEU A 1213 -40.10 5.24 -43.16
CA LEU A 1213 -41.49 4.79 -43.21
C LEU A 1213 -41.69 3.52 -44.05
N ARG A 1214 -40.79 3.24 -45.01
CA ARG A 1214 -40.81 2.04 -45.87
C ARG A 1214 -40.08 0.83 -45.28
N THR A 1215 -39.27 1.02 -44.23
CA THR A 1215 -38.55 -0.09 -43.59
C THR A 1215 -39.48 -0.80 -42.60
N GLU A 1216 -39.78 -2.07 -42.86
CA GLU A 1216 -40.31 -3.02 -41.86
C GLU A 1216 -39.16 -3.63 -41.05
#